data_AF-A0A8H7F5E1-F1
#
_entry.id   AF-A0A8H7F5E1-F1
#
_cell.length_a   1.000
_cell.length_b   1.000
_cell.length_c   1.000
_cell.angle_alpha   90.00
_cell.angle_beta   90.00
_cell.angle_gamma   90.00
#
_symmetry.space_group_name_H-M   'P 1'
#
loop_
_entity.id
_entity.type
_entity.pdbx_description
1 polymer ?
#
loop_
_entity_poly.entity_id
_entity_poly.type
_entity_poly.pdbx_seq_one_letter_code
_entity_poly.pdbx_strand_id
1 'polypeptide(L)'
;MLHSSTRWKLLPCLYLISSLTLPTTAIWPFPEKRFHGTALVDAGTLGLAGDQRIVAFGDFSGDQFLDVVSLASDQQTLTIYHWNHEDFEYKEGAQFKHSSKVSNIVPGDFTYSGKLDLLVMGQGRNSKEIDMYLYQSIPNKGFDTANPIHVQTSTSSQPIPLDVNGDLRIDLLGLTPDGGSKLQVWKNIWNSSRIDSPLFDVQSSYFNDSHCQIANPHSNAVVDLNGDCLADVFLVCDEGRGQKSFQIWLNKKSQGFVLATQGSLPSGTQSISFADIDRDGTMDMIFTTCKSVSSSGVGSECYINIAYNQQLPLCPYTTDSGMKNGVRVCRPPNDLCTADDSFQFNLLDSPDNNAFVRFPVSSLFRDGHKQSLLVWDTSFDPPIPLSLRLGDANLDGFPDFLAIFASGNDRTPYLAYSKHCASGVAGCDSKGRGRRGWEVAANSGMKALANVKDARGVAFLDMDEDGTLDILVQRTGLQDGSKVLFIQNNFYYDAFFLKAIALNGACDSGWCYSANGSERYHPFGVSYSGATYKYTVFDTLGHRSAAQIGQLPQTSYHALQTPYSFFGLGRTNNYIENLFVGTTLHAPEHYINMEGVIPNSRVVILPPADGGESGGTWKRELFLRPGDWIPWVTVTCVIGMVILAIIVFVLHLNEKREDELERRRISHHINFDAL
;
A
#
# COMPACT_ATOMS: atom_id res chain seq x y z
N MET A 1 51.40 -58.57 67.29
CA MET A 1 50.26 -58.50 68.23
C MET A 1 49.17 -57.64 67.60
N LEU A 2 48.00 -58.26 67.35
CA LEU A 2 46.61 -57.77 67.20
C LEU A 2 46.34 -56.37 66.59
N HIS A 3 45.76 -56.31 65.37
CA HIS A 3 44.32 -56.05 65.02
C HIS A 3 43.96 -54.55 64.95
N SER A 4 43.17 -53.99 64.03
CA SER A 4 42.29 -54.45 62.93
C SER A 4 42.21 -53.33 61.85
N SER A 5 42.14 -53.62 60.54
CA SER A 5 40.95 -53.62 59.64
C SER A 5 40.17 -52.28 59.57
N THR A 6 39.73 -51.71 58.44
CA THR A 6 39.48 -52.21 57.07
C THR A 6 39.16 -51.01 56.15
N ARG A 7 39.53 -51.12 54.85
CA ARG A 7 39.20 -50.19 53.75
C ARG A 7 37.79 -50.44 53.16
N TRP A 8 37.14 -49.40 52.63
CA TRP A 8 36.42 -49.34 51.32
C TRP A 8 35.95 -47.89 51.07
N LYS A 9 36.46 -47.20 50.03
CA LYS A 9 35.96 -47.06 48.63
C LYS A 9 34.63 -46.31 48.49
N LEU A 10 34.65 -45.16 47.79
CA LEU A 10 33.63 -44.70 46.82
C LEU A 10 34.11 -43.39 46.12
N LEU A 11 34.84 -43.55 45.01
CA LEU A 11 34.67 -42.75 43.79
C LEU A 11 33.87 -43.68 42.86
N PRO A 12 32.68 -43.31 42.39
CA PRO A 12 32.60 -42.79 41.02
C PRO A 12 31.39 -41.84 40.78
N CYS A 13 31.63 -40.56 40.49
CA CYS A 13 30.56 -39.70 39.92
C CYS A 13 31.07 -38.66 38.89
N LEU A 14 32.37 -38.61 38.62
CA LEU A 14 32.99 -37.58 37.77
C LEU A 14 33.24 -38.01 36.31
N TYR A 15 32.84 -39.23 35.92
CA TYR A 15 33.03 -39.76 34.56
C TYR A 15 31.72 -40.01 33.77
N LEU A 16 30.57 -39.58 34.30
CA LEU A 16 29.26 -39.74 33.61
C LEU A 16 28.72 -38.44 32.97
N ILE A 17 29.47 -37.34 33.00
CA ILE A 17 29.04 -36.05 32.43
C ILE A 17 29.73 -35.76 31.08
N SER A 18 30.78 -36.49 30.71
CA SER A 18 31.51 -36.28 29.45
C SER A 18 30.96 -37.05 28.24
N SER A 19 29.81 -37.73 28.36
CA SER A 19 29.17 -38.49 27.27
C SER A 19 27.80 -37.95 26.83
N LEU A 20 27.47 -36.71 27.21
CA LEU A 20 26.34 -35.94 26.68
C LEU A 20 26.83 -34.68 25.97
N THR A 21 27.82 -34.82 25.07
CA THR A 21 27.99 -33.82 24.01
C THR A 21 26.89 -34.08 23.00
N LEU A 22 25.68 -33.60 23.30
CA LEU A 22 24.75 -33.18 22.25
C LEU A 22 25.56 -32.33 21.27
N PRO A 23 25.39 -32.49 19.94
CA PRO A 23 25.99 -31.55 19.02
C PRO A 23 25.48 -30.18 19.46
N THR A 24 26.37 -29.35 19.99
CA THR A 24 26.15 -27.93 20.06
C THR A 24 26.16 -27.48 18.61
N THR A 25 25.03 -27.66 17.93
CA THR A 25 24.62 -26.65 16.97
C THR A 25 24.73 -25.36 17.75
N ALA A 26 25.61 -24.46 17.28
CA ALA A 26 25.58 -23.11 17.80
C ALA A 26 24.12 -22.69 17.71
N ILE A 27 23.47 -22.45 18.85
CA ILE A 27 22.20 -21.76 18.89
C ILE A 27 22.58 -20.34 18.49
N TRP A 28 22.78 -20.14 17.19
CA TRP A 28 22.84 -18.85 16.57
C TRP A 28 21.38 -18.57 16.22
N PRO A 29 20.65 -17.82 17.07
CA PRO A 29 19.21 -17.68 16.94
C PRO A 29 18.83 -16.73 15.79
N PHE A 30 19.78 -16.33 14.95
CA PHE A 30 19.57 -15.37 13.89
C PHE A 30 19.72 -16.05 12.53
N PRO A 31 18.65 -16.16 11.74
CA PRO A 31 18.79 -16.63 10.36
C PRO A 31 19.78 -15.74 9.60
N GLU A 32 20.60 -16.33 8.73
CA GLU A 32 21.46 -15.54 7.84
C GLU A 32 20.57 -14.64 6.97
N LYS A 33 21.03 -13.40 6.71
CA LYS A 33 20.30 -12.50 5.81
C LYS A 33 20.22 -13.14 4.43
N ARG A 34 19.00 -13.30 3.91
CA ARG A 34 18.73 -13.95 2.61
C ARG A 34 19.42 -13.23 1.45
N PHE A 35 19.53 -11.91 1.54
CA PHE A 35 20.17 -11.09 0.52
C PHE A 35 21.27 -10.21 1.12
N HIS A 36 22.37 -10.07 0.36
CA HIS A 36 23.54 -9.31 0.76
C HIS A 36 23.80 -8.15 -0.20
N GLY A 37 24.35 -7.05 0.34
CA GLY A 37 24.72 -5.86 -0.43
C GLY A 37 23.59 -4.84 -0.56
N THR A 38 23.92 -3.68 -1.10
CA THR A 38 23.00 -2.53 -1.23
C THR A 38 22.64 -2.36 -2.71
N ALA A 39 21.56 -3.01 -3.14
CA ALA A 39 21.13 -3.06 -4.53
C ALA A 39 19.66 -3.51 -4.64
N LEU A 40 19.08 -3.33 -5.84
CA LEU A 40 17.94 -4.13 -6.26
C LEU A 40 18.41 -5.56 -6.53
N VAL A 41 17.74 -6.55 -5.92
CA VAL A 41 18.12 -7.96 -5.99
C VAL A 41 17.05 -8.75 -6.73
N ASP A 42 17.47 -9.55 -7.70
CA ASP A 42 16.58 -10.51 -8.38
C ASP A 42 16.18 -11.61 -7.39
N ALA A 43 14.90 -11.65 -7.03
CA ALA A 43 14.32 -12.65 -6.13
C ALA A 43 13.64 -13.81 -6.88
N GLY A 44 13.69 -13.82 -8.22
CA GLY A 44 13.08 -14.85 -9.05
C GLY A 44 11.56 -14.81 -9.05
N THR A 45 10.92 -15.96 -9.24
CA THR A 45 9.45 -16.09 -9.34
C THR A 45 8.77 -16.30 -7.99
N LEU A 46 9.53 -16.64 -6.95
CA LEU A 46 9.04 -16.90 -5.58
C LEU A 46 7.84 -17.84 -5.55
N GLY A 47 7.94 -18.99 -6.21
CA GLY A 47 6.88 -20.01 -6.24
C GLY A 47 5.83 -19.81 -7.34
N LEU A 48 5.75 -18.63 -7.97
CA LEU A 48 4.81 -18.37 -9.06
C LEU A 48 5.31 -18.95 -10.39
N ALA A 49 5.15 -20.26 -10.58
CA ALA A 49 5.52 -20.96 -11.81
C ALA A 49 4.35 -21.01 -12.81
N GLY A 50 4.66 -21.05 -14.12
CA GLY A 50 3.67 -21.26 -15.19
C GLY A 50 3.31 -20.01 -16.00
N ASP A 51 2.35 -20.18 -16.91
CA ASP A 51 1.92 -19.14 -17.85
C ASP A 51 0.77 -18.30 -17.27
N GLN A 52 1.12 -17.40 -16.35
CA GLN A 52 0.15 -16.61 -15.59
C GLN A 52 0.52 -15.12 -15.51
N ARG A 53 -0.51 -14.30 -15.29
CA ARG A 53 -0.43 -12.85 -15.02
C ARG A 53 -1.01 -12.59 -13.64
N ILE A 54 -0.36 -11.76 -12.84
CA ILE A 54 -0.94 -11.24 -11.60
C ILE A 54 -1.95 -10.15 -11.95
N VAL A 55 -3.17 -10.28 -11.44
CA VAL A 55 -4.31 -9.42 -11.79
C VAL A 55 -4.86 -8.65 -10.60
N ALA A 56 -4.65 -9.14 -9.37
CA ALA A 56 -5.05 -8.44 -8.16
C ALA A 56 -4.20 -8.83 -6.95
N PHE A 57 -4.26 -7.98 -5.92
CA PHE A 57 -3.65 -8.18 -4.61
C PHE A 57 -4.74 -8.24 -3.54
N GLY A 58 -4.47 -8.93 -2.43
CA GLY A 58 -5.37 -9.01 -1.28
C GLY A 58 -4.71 -9.71 -0.11
N ASP A 59 -5.40 -9.83 1.02
CA ASP A 59 -5.03 -10.73 2.12
C ASP A 59 -6.20 -11.71 2.28
N PHE A 60 -6.11 -12.85 1.59
CA PHE A 60 -7.21 -13.81 1.48
C PHE A 60 -7.22 -14.79 2.66
N SER A 61 -6.05 -15.05 3.26
CA SER A 61 -5.90 -15.86 4.48
C SER A 61 -6.37 -15.09 5.74
N GLY A 62 -6.25 -13.76 5.75
CA GLY A 62 -6.49 -12.90 6.90
C GLY A 62 -5.32 -12.89 7.88
N ASP A 63 -4.10 -13.18 7.41
CA ASP A 63 -2.86 -13.24 8.20
C ASP A 63 -2.03 -11.97 8.13
N GLN A 64 -2.56 -10.92 7.47
CA GLN A 64 -1.94 -9.63 7.23
C GLN A 64 -0.93 -9.60 6.08
N PHE A 65 -0.57 -10.72 5.46
CA PHE A 65 0.38 -10.75 4.35
C PHE A 65 -0.28 -10.49 3.00
N LEU A 66 0.52 -10.02 2.04
CA LEU A 66 0.05 -9.68 0.72
C LEU A 66 0.01 -10.92 -0.19
N ASP A 67 -1.16 -11.48 -0.35
CA ASP A 67 -1.49 -12.54 -1.27
C ASP A 67 -1.74 -12.01 -2.69
N VAL A 68 -1.67 -12.90 -3.69
CA VAL A 68 -1.84 -12.54 -5.11
C VAL A 68 -2.90 -13.39 -5.79
N VAL A 69 -3.67 -12.76 -6.67
CA VAL A 69 -4.54 -13.48 -7.62
C VAL A 69 -3.85 -13.50 -8.98
N SER A 70 -3.71 -14.69 -9.53
CA SER A 70 -3.19 -14.92 -10.87
C SER A 70 -4.29 -15.34 -11.84
N LEU A 71 -4.11 -14.99 -13.10
CA LEU A 71 -4.94 -15.39 -14.23
C LEU A 71 -4.05 -16.10 -15.25
N ALA A 72 -4.41 -17.34 -15.58
CA ALA A 72 -3.70 -18.14 -16.57
C ALA A 72 -3.86 -17.58 -17.99
N SER A 73 -3.05 -18.05 -18.93
CA SER A 73 -3.08 -17.59 -20.33
C SER A 73 -4.34 -17.96 -21.11
N ASP A 74 -5.17 -18.89 -20.62
CA ASP A 74 -6.52 -19.09 -21.16
C ASP A 74 -7.47 -17.91 -20.84
N GLN A 75 -7.04 -16.99 -19.97
CA GLN A 75 -7.81 -15.87 -19.42
C GLN A 75 -9.09 -16.34 -18.72
N GLN A 76 -9.14 -17.55 -18.17
CA GLN A 76 -10.31 -18.06 -17.45
C GLN A 76 -9.94 -18.70 -16.12
N THR A 77 -8.77 -19.31 -16.03
CA THR A 77 -8.33 -20.04 -14.84
C THR A 77 -7.68 -19.07 -13.86
N LEU A 78 -8.28 -19.00 -12.67
CA LEU A 78 -7.87 -18.16 -11.55
C LEU A 78 -7.20 -19.01 -10.50
N THR A 79 -6.06 -18.55 -10.00
CA THR A 79 -5.36 -19.19 -8.88
C THR A 79 -4.98 -18.14 -7.85
N ILE A 80 -5.37 -18.36 -6.61
CA ILE A 80 -4.99 -17.54 -5.46
C ILE A 80 -3.72 -18.14 -4.88
N TYR A 81 -2.73 -17.30 -4.63
CA TYR A 81 -1.49 -17.70 -3.98
C TYR A 81 -1.33 -16.94 -2.67
N HIS A 82 -1.01 -17.70 -1.62
CA HIS A 82 -0.78 -17.16 -0.29
C HIS A 82 0.71 -16.93 -0.04
N TRP A 83 1.07 -15.78 0.53
CA TRP A 83 2.46 -15.52 0.91
C TRP A 83 2.86 -16.37 2.12
N ASN A 84 3.89 -17.20 1.97
CA ASN A 84 4.49 -17.91 3.09
C ASN A 84 5.80 -17.22 3.50
N HIS A 85 5.76 -16.50 4.62
CA HIS A 85 6.90 -15.73 5.11
C HIS A 85 8.08 -16.61 5.58
N GLU A 86 7.82 -17.82 6.10
CA GLU A 86 8.87 -18.73 6.57
C GLU A 86 9.68 -19.31 5.40
N ASP A 87 8.97 -19.80 4.38
CA ASP A 87 9.58 -20.37 3.17
C ASP A 87 10.07 -19.29 2.20
N PHE A 88 9.55 -18.06 2.32
CA PHE A 88 9.78 -16.92 1.43
C PHE A 88 9.36 -17.22 -0.01
N GLU A 89 8.14 -17.75 -0.15
CA GLU A 89 7.54 -18.00 -1.45
C GLU A 89 6.02 -17.96 -1.38
N TYR A 90 5.41 -17.72 -2.54
CA TYR A 90 3.98 -17.85 -2.75
C TYR A 90 3.59 -19.33 -2.87
N LYS A 91 2.63 -19.76 -2.05
CA LYS A 91 2.07 -21.12 -2.07
C LYS A 91 0.72 -21.10 -2.76
N GLU A 92 0.50 -22.07 -3.65
CA GLU A 92 -0.77 -22.23 -4.35
C GLU A 92 -1.91 -22.53 -3.35
N GLY A 93 -2.97 -21.73 -3.44
CA GLY A 93 -4.21 -21.88 -2.69
C GLY A 93 -5.35 -22.37 -3.58
N ALA A 94 -6.49 -21.67 -3.55
CA ALA A 94 -7.65 -22.05 -4.33
C ALA A 94 -7.45 -21.78 -5.84
N GLN A 95 -7.87 -22.74 -6.68
CA GLN A 95 -7.88 -22.62 -8.13
C GLN A 95 -9.26 -22.96 -8.69
N PHE A 96 -9.73 -22.17 -9.65
CA PHE A 96 -10.99 -22.44 -10.34
C PHE A 96 -11.03 -21.79 -11.72
N LYS A 97 -11.96 -22.23 -12.56
CA LYS A 97 -12.12 -21.73 -13.92
C LYS A 97 -13.42 -20.93 -14.07
N HIS A 98 -13.29 -19.69 -14.52
CA HIS A 98 -14.43 -18.85 -14.89
C HIS A 98 -15.04 -19.29 -16.23
N SER A 99 -16.34 -19.05 -16.42
CA SER A 99 -17.10 -19.52 -17.58
C SER A 99 -16.72 -18.82 -18.90
N SER A 100 -16.27 -17.57 -18.81
CA SER A 100 -15.89 -16.72 -19.96
C SER A 100 -14.45 -16.20 -19.79
N LYS A 101 -13.93 -15.47 -20.79
CA LYS A 101 -12.64 -14.77 -20.64
C LYS A 101 -12.78 -13.63 -19.65
N VAL A 102 -11.96 -13.63 -18.62
CA VAL A 102 -11.86 -12.62 -17.56
C VAL A 102 -11.13 -11.40 -18.11
N SER A 103 -11.74 -10.24 -17.94
CA SER A 103 -11.21 -8.92 -18.31
C SER A 103 -10.61 -8.16 -17.14
N ASN A 104 -11.16 -8.34 -15.92
CA ASN A 104 -10.66 -7.75 -14.67
C ASN A 104 -11.17 -8.53 -13.46
N ILE A 105 -10.49 -8.35 -12.33
CA ILE A 105 -10.89 -8.92 -11.03
C ILE A 105 -10.72 -7.84 -9.97
N VAL A 106 -11.73 -7.68 -9.13
CA VAL A 106 -11.70 -6.75 -8.01
C VAL A 106 -11.95 -7.55 -6.72
N PRO A 107 -10.92 -7.78 -5.90
CA PRO A 107 -11.09 -8.28 -4.55
C PRO A 107 -11.80 -7.24 -3.69
N GLY A 108 -12.72 -7.69 -2.85
CA GLY A 108 -13.44 -6.82 -1.93
C GLY A 108 -14.45 -7.60 -1.11
N ASP A 109 -14.81 -7.13 0.07
CA ASP A 109 -15.82 -7.77 0.91
C ASP A 109 -17.23 -7.29 0.53
N PHE A 110 -17.69 -7.75 -0.63
CA PHE A 110 -18.99 -7.38 -1.20
C PHE A 110 -20.15 -7.95 -0.38
N THR A 111 -19.95 -9.09 0.28
CA THR A 111 -20.94 -9.70 1.17
C THR A 111 -20.90 -9.18 2.61
N TYR A 112 -19.98 -8.26 2.91
CA TYR A 112 -19.80 -7.64 4.23
C TYR A 112 -19.63 -8.68 5.35
N SER A 113 -18.87 -9.73 5.05
CA SER A 113 -18.59 -10.86 5.92
C SER A 113 -17.30 -10.69 6.73
N GLY A 114 -16.44 -9.72 6.37
CA GLY A 114 -15.09 -9.61 6.91
C GLY A 114 -14.08 -10.53 6.23
N LYS A 115 -14.41 -11.07 5.06
CA LYS A 115 -13.49 -11.80 4.16
C LYS A 115 -13.55 -11.23 2.75
N LEU A 116 -12.44 -11.34 2.01
CA LEU A 116 -12.39 -10.88 0.62
C LEU A 116 -13.15 -11.83 -0.30
N ASP A 117 -14.18 -11.32 -0.95
CA ASP A 117 -14.82 -11.94 -2.11
C ASP A 117 -14.09 -11.53 -3.40
N LEU A 118 -14.39 -12.20 -4.52
CA LEU A 118 -13.85 -11.85 -5.84
C LEU A 118 -14.97 -11.44 -6.81
N LEU A 119 -15.03 -10.16 -7.16
CA LEU A 119 -15.83 -9.70 -8.28
C LEU A 119 -15.06 -9.94 -9.58
N VAL A 120 -15.51 -10.92 -10.37
CA VAL A 120 -14.91 -11.30 -11.64
C VAL A 120 -15.71 -10.68 -12.77
N MET A 121 -15.03 -9.89 -13.61
CA MET A 121 -15.59 -9.22 -14.78
C MET A 121 -15.19 -9.99 -16.04
N GLY A 122 -16.16 -10.65 -16.68
CA GLY A 122 -15.96 -11.49 -17.86
C GLY A 122 -16.50 -10.87 -19.15
N GLN A 123 -16.14 -11.48 -20.28
CA GLN A 123 -16.71 -11.14 -21.58
C GLN A 123 -18.22 -11.38 -21.58
N GLY A 124 -19.01 -10.34 -21.84
CA GLY A 124 -20.46 -10.43 -21.94
C GLY A 124 -20.96 -11.01 -23.27
N ARG A 125 -22.27 -10.87 -23.51
CA ARG A 125 -22.95 -11.39 -24.72
C ARG A 125 -22.38 -10.86 -26.04
N ASN A 126 -21.89 -9.62 -26.01
CA ASN A 126 -21.23 -8.97 -27.14
C ASN A 126 -19.98 -8.20 -26.65
N SER A 127 -19.17 -7.69 -27.58
CA SER A 127 -17.91 -7.00 -27.26
C SER A 127 -18.06 -5.65 -26.55
N LYS A 128 -19.30 -5.17 -26.32
CA LYS A 128 -19.60 -3.92 -25.62
C LYS A 128 -20.16 -4.14 -24.22
N GLU A 129 -20.23 -5.37 -23.76
CA GLU A 129 -20.82 -5.76 -22.48
C GLU A 129 -19.82 -6.56 -21.65
N ILE A 130 -19.88 -6.38 -20.33
CA ILE A 130 -19.10 -7.12 -19.33
C ILE A 130 -20.08 -7.79 -18.39
N ASP A 131 -20.06 -9.13 -18.40
CA ASP A 131 -20.79 -9.91 -17.41
C ASP A 131 -20.02 -9.93 -16.11
N MET A 132 -20.73 -9.87 -14.98
CA MET A 132 -20.11 -9.74 -13.66
C MET A 132 -20.62 -10.86 -12.75
N TYR A 133 -19.68 -11.48 -12.03
CA TYR A 133 -19.96 -12.58 -11.11
C TYR A 133 -19.20 -12.36 -9.81
N LEU A 134 -19.88 -12.54 -8.68
CA LEU A 134 -19.23 -12.54 -7.37
C LEU A 134 -18.99 -13.98 -6.92
N TYR A 135 -17.73 -14.29 -6.66
CA TYR A 135 -17.31 -15.52 -5.99
C TYR A 135 -17.14 -15.20 -4.50
N GLN A 136 -18.10 -15.63 -3.70
CA GLN A 136 -18.09 -15.39 -2.25
C GLN A 136 -16.97 -16.20 -1.58
N SER A 137 -16.25 -15.59 -0.64
CA SER A 137 -15.34 -16.30 0.24
C SER A 137 -16.10 -17.11 1.29
N ILE A 138 -15.81 -18.40 1.35
CA ILE A 138 -16.29 -19.32 2.37
C ILE A 138 -15.18 -19.49 3.42
N PRO A 139 -15.44 -19.17 4.70
CA PRO A 139 -14.46 -19.35 5.77
C PRO A 139 -13.84 -20.75 5.76
N ASN A 140 -12.51 -20.80 5.74
CA ASN A 140 -11.69 -22.02 5.75
C ASN A 140 -11.92 -22.99 4.56
N LYS A 141 -12.63 -22.56 3.50
CA LYS A 141 -12.94 -23.42 2.33
C LYS A 141 -12.65 -22.77 0.97
N GLY A 142 -12.09 -21.55 0.94
CA GLY A 142 -11.80 -20.83 -0.30
C GLY A 142 -13.04 -20.11 -0.82
N PHE A 143 -13.39 -20.26 -2.09
CA PHE A 143 -14.49 -19.54 -2.74
C PHE A 143 -15.66 -20.46 -3.13
N ASP A 144 -16.90 -19.95 -3.07
CA ASP A 144 -18.05 -20.65 -3.67
C ASP A 144 -17.98 -20.56 -5.19
N THR A 145 -17.40 -21.61 -5.78
CA THR A 145 -17.25 -21.76 -7.23
C THR A 145 -18.42 -22.51 -7.87
N ALA A 146 -19.25 -23.16 -7.05
CA ALA A 146 -20.41 -23.91 -7.51
C ALA A 146 -21.61 -22.99 -7.75
N ASN A 147 -21.76 -21.95 -6.92
CA ASN A 147 -22.90 -21.02 -6.97
C ASN A 147 -22.43 -19.55 -6.97
N PRO A 148 -21.68 -19.09 -7.99
CA PRO A 148 -21.32 -17.68 -8.07
C PRO A 148 -22.57 -16.80 -8.22
N ILE A 149 -22.58 -15.67 -7.51
CA ILE A 149 -23.70 -14.72 -7.56
C ILE A 149 -23.58 -13.92 -8.85
N HIS A 150 -24.61 -14.01 -9.70
CA HIS A 150 -24.67 -13.21 -10.92
C HIS A 150 -25.00 -11.75 -10.59
N VAL A 151 -24.21 -10.83 -11.15
CA VAL A 151 -24.40 -9.39 -11.01
C VAL A 151 -24.87 -8.79 -12.34
N GLN A 152 -25.70 -7.75 -12.29
CA GLN A 152 -26.21 -7.08 -13.48
C GLN A 152 -25.07 -6.56 -14.36
N THR A 153 -25.10 -6.91 -15.65
CA THR A 153 -24.09 -6.59 -16.68
C THR A 153 -23.78 -5.08 -16.77
N SER A 154 -22.50 -4.76 -16.94
CA SER A 154 -22.01 -3.40 -17.25
C SER A 154 -21.74 -3.26 -18.75
N THR A 155 -21.62 -2.03 -19.23
CA THR A 155 -20.98 -1.77 -20.54
C THR A 155 -19.49 -2.18 -20.51
N SER A 156 -18.81 -2.08 -21.64
CA SER A 156 -17.38 -2.39 -21.75
C SER A 156 -16.47 -1.45 -20.94
N SER A 157 -16.97 -0.29 -20.50
CA SER A 157 -16.28 0.52 -19.49
C SER A 157 -16.46 -0.15 -18.13
N GLN A 158 -15.36 -0.56 -17.51
CA GLN A 158 -15.39 -1.31 -16.26
C GLN A 158 -15.92 -0.44 -15.11
N PRO A 159 -16.89 -0.91 -14.32
CA PRO A 159 -17.36 -0.14 -13.17
C PRO A 159 -16.27 -0.07 -12.08
N ILE A 160 -16.30 0.98 -11.26
CA ILE A 160 -15.36 1.19 -10.15
C ILE A 160 -16.05 0.99 -8.80
N PRO A 161 -15.38 0.39 -7.80
CA PRO A 161 -15.88 0.30 -6.43
C PRO A 161 -15.85 1.68 -5.74
N LEU A 162 -16.88 1.97 -4.96
CA LEU A 162 -16.99 3.13 -4.08
C LEU A 162 -18.03 2.85 -2.99
N ASP A 163 -18.13 3.69 -1.97
CA ASP A 163 -19.27 3.71 -1.04
C ASP A 163 -20.04 5.03 -1.26
N VAL A 164 -21.25 4.91 -1.83
CA VAL A 164 -22.03 6.04 -2.31
C VAL A 164 -22.99 6.59 -1.24
N ASN A 165 -23.30 5.80 -0.21
CA ASN A 165 -24.28 6.11 0.83
C ASN A 165 -23.70 6.11 2.24
N GLY A 166 -22.39 5.94 2.38
CA GLY A 166 -21.64 6.09 3.62
C GLY A 166 -21.84 4.98 4.62
N ASP A 167 -22.25 3.79 4.16
CA ASP A 167 -22.47 2.61 5.01
C ASP A 167 -21.26 1.65 5.03
N LEU A 168 -20.17 2.05 4.36
CA LEU A 168 -18.91 1.33 4.21
C LEU A 168 -19.02 0.01 3.44
N ARG A 169 -20.16 -0.27 2.81
CA ARG A 169 -20.32 -1.39 1.88
C ARG A 169 -19.80 -0.98 0.50
N ILE A 170 -19.34 -1.97 -0.26
CA ILE A 170 -18.81 -1.72 -1.59
C ILE A 170 -19.99 -1.66 -2.58
N ASP A 171 -20.29 -0.47 -3.06
CA ASP A 171 -21.10 -0.20 -4.25
C ASP A 171 -20.24 -0.20 -5.51
N LEU A 172 -20.88 -0.14 -6.68
CA LEU A 172 -20.17 0.10 -7.95
C LEU A 172 -20.75 1.32 -8.68
N LEU A 173 -19.90 2.08 -9.36
CA LEU A 173 -20.25 3.18 -10.27
C LEU A 173 -19.81 2.86 -11.69
N GLY A 174 -20.70 3.04 -12.66
CA GLY A 174 -20.40 2.75 -14.06
C GLY A 174 -21.58 3.03 -14.99
N LEU A 175 -21.65 2.31 -16.11
CA LEU A 175 -22.72 2.43 -17.10
C LEU A 175 -23.34 1.05 -17.34
N THR A 176 -24.67 1.00 -17.45
CA THR A 176 -25.41 -0.21 -17.84
C THR A 176 -25.81 -0.14 -19.31
N PRO A 177 -25.97 -1.30 -19.99
CA PRO A 177 -26.44 -1.34 -21.38
C PRO A 177 -27.80 -0.63 -21.58
N ASP A 178 -28.70 -0.74 -20.60
CA ASP A 178 -30.04 -0.15 -20.64
C ASP A 178 -30.08 1.32 -20.18
N GLY A 179 -29.05 1.77 -19.44
CA GLY A 179 -28.96 3.12 -18.86
C GLY A 179 -28.48 4.21 -19.82
N GLY A 180 -28.07 3.83 -21.04
CA GLY A 180 -27.49 4.76 -22.02
C GLY A 180 -26.20 5.39 -21.51
N SER A 181 -26.08 6.72 -21.61
CA SER A 181 -24.90 7.47 -21.15
C SER A 181 -25.01 8.01 -19.71
N LYS A 182 -26.05 7.61 -18.96
CA LYS A 182 -26.23 8.07 -17.58
C LYS A 182 -25.48 7.18 -16.63
N LEU A 183 -24.72 7.78 -15.70
CA LEU A 183 -24.08 7.05 -14.62
C LEU A 183 -25.12 6.24 -13.83
N GLN A 184 -24.78 4.99 -13.55
CA GLN A 184 -25.55 4.06 -12.74
C GLN A 184 -24.71 3.62 -11.55
N VAL A 185 -25.40 3.38 -10.45
CA VAL A 185 -24.85 2.87 -9.20
C VAL A 185 -25.47 1.50 -8.94
N TRP A 186 -24.64 0.49 -8.79
CA TRP A 186 -25.01 -0.79 -8.21
C TRP A 186 -24.88 -0.64 -6.70
N LYS A 187 -25.98 -0.28 -6.03
CA LYS A 187 -25.99 -0.10 -4.59
C LYS A 187 -26.05 -1.45 -3.89
N ASN A 188 -25.13 -1.70 -2.99
CA ASN A 188 -25.03 -2.93 -2.24
C ASN A 188 -26.22 -3.05 -1.27
N ILE A 189 -27.02 -4.08 -1.45
CA ILE A 189 -28.19 -4.38 -0.61
C ILE A 189 -28.10 -5.79 -0.02
N TRP A 190 -26.90 -6.37 -0.03
CA TRP A 190 -26.68 -7.74 0.39
C TRP A 190 -27.08 -7.96 1.84
N ASN A 191 -27.89 -9.01 2.06
CA ASN A 191 -28.34 -9.43 3.36
C ASN A 191 -28.10 -10.93 3.52
N SER A 192 -27.06 -11.28 4.27
CA SER A 192 -26.66 -12.66 4.54
C SER A 192 -27.72 -13.49 5.27
N SER A 193 -28.73 -12.87 5.88
CA SER A 193 -29.84 -13.57 6.54
C SER A 193 -30.93 -14.04 5.56
N ARG A 194 -30.90 -13.61 4.29
CA ARG A 194 -31.86 -14.03 3.27
C ARG A 194 -31.19 -15.00 2.29
N ILE A 195 -31.87 -16.11 2.01
CA ILE A 195 -31.36 -17.19 1.12
C ILE A 195 -31.13 -16.67 -0.31
N ASP A 196 -32.04 -15.85 -0.84
CA ASP A 196 -31.98 -15.30 -2.20
C ASP A 196 -31.78 -13.78 -2.17
N SER A 197 -30.82 -13.28 -1.37
CA SER A 197 -30.52 -11.85 -1.37
C SER A 197 -29.92 -11.45 -2.72
N PRO A 198 -30.45 -10.42 -3.42
CA PRO A 198 -29.67 -9.77 -4.45
C PRO A 198 -28.44 -9.10 -3.83
N LEU A 199 -27.34 -9.05 -4.59
CA LEU A 199 -26.14 -8.31 -4.19
C LEU A 199 -26.35 -6.80 -4.36
N PHE A 200 -26.89 -6.41 -5.52
CA PHE A 200 -27.02 -5.01 -5.90
C PHE A 200 -28.41 -4.63 -6.38
N ASP A 201 -28.80 -3.40 -6.06
CA ASP A 201 -29.92 -2.68 -6.69
C ASP A 201 -29.36 -1.55 -7.57
N VAL A 202 -29.78 -1.48 -8.83
CA VAL A 202 -29.22 -0.54 -9.81
C VAL A 202 -30.06 0.72 -9.88
N GLN A 203 -29.44 1.87 -9.61
CA GLN A 203 -30.11 3.16 -9.57
C GLN A 203 -29.24 4.31 -10.11
N SER A 204 -29.88 5.43 -10.50
CA SER A 204 -29.22 6.57 -11.18
C SER A 204 -29.09 7.85 -10.35
N SER A 205 -29.59 7.85 -9.10
CA SER A 205 -29.95 9.07 -8.37
C SER A 205 -28.80 9.85 -7.72
N TYR A 206 -27.58 9.33 -7.68
CA TYR A 206 -26.48 9.95 -6.92
C TYR A 206 -25.66 10.99 -7.70
N PHE A 207 -25.74 10.97 -9.03
CA PHE A 207 -24.97 11.82 -9.94
C PHE A 207 -25.90 12.54 -10.93
N ASN A 208 -26.79 13.38 -10.38
CA ASN A 208 -27.77 14.12 -11.17
C ASN A 208 -27.07 14.99 -12.22
N ASP A 209 -27.65 15.04 -13.43
CA ASP A 209 -27.15 15.83 -14.57
C ASP A 209 -25.73 15.48 -15.06
N SER A 210 -25.24 14.27 -14.75
CA SER A 210 -23.98 13.78 -15.31
C SER A 210 -24.06 13.58 -16.82
N HIS A 211 -23.29 14.39 -17.56
CA HIS A 211 -23.10 14.27 -19.00
C HIS A 211 -21.68 13.75 -19.31
N CYS A 212 -21.34 12.59 -18.76
CA CYS A 212 -20.05 11.93 -18.97
C CYS A 212 -20.24 10.62 -19.72
N GLN A 213 -19.81 10.57 -20.98
CA GLN A 213 -19.59 9.27 -21.62
C GLN A 213 -18.27 8.71 -21.08
N ILE A 214 -18.33 7.77 -20.14
CA ILE A 214 -17.12 7.20 -19.53
C ILE A 214 -16.18 6.67 -20.62
N ALA A 215 -14.94 7.14 -20.61
CA ALA A 215 -13.92 6.66 -21.54
C ALA A 215 -13.64 5.16 -21.32
N ASN A 216 -13.41 4.43 -22.41
CA ASN A 216 -13.01 3.03 -22.33
C ASN A 216 -11.65 2.82 -23.01
N PRO A 217 -10.58 2.51 -22.26
CA PRO A 217 -10.51 2.51 -20.79
C PRO A 217 -10.45 3.92 -20.21
N HIS A 218 -10.77 4.02 -18.92
CA HIS A 218 -10.66 5.24 -18.11
C HIS A 218 -9.63 5.08 -16.99
N SER A 219 -9.35 6.19 -16.32
CA SER A 219 -8.60 6.26 -15.07
C SER A 219 -9.44 6.84 -13.93
N ASN A 220 -10.75 6.61 -13.95
CA ASN A 220 -11.65 7.00 -12.87
C ASN A 220 -11.10 6.55 -11.51
N ALA A 221 -11.25 7.39 -10.49
CA ALA A 221 -10.67 7.17 -9.18
C ALA A 221 -11.61 7.64 -8.06
N VAL A 222 -11.47 7.02 -6.90
CA VAL A 222 -12.14 7.41 -5.64
C VAL A 222 -11.08 7.92 -4.68
N VAL A 223 -10.98 9.24 -4.50
CA VAL A 223 -9.87 9.90 -3.79
C VAL A 223 -10.31 11.28 -3.28
N ASP A 224 -9.85 11.69 -2.09
CA ASP A 224 -10.12 13.03 -1.53
C ASP A 224 -9.37 14.12 -2.33
N LEU A 225 -10.11 15.01 -2.99
CA LEU A 225 -9.58 16.04 -3.88
C LEU A 225 -9.77 17.47 -3.35
N ASN A 226 -10.66 17.70 -2.38
CA ASN A 226 -10.87 19.01 -1.75
C ASN A 226 -10.22 19.12 -0.35
N GLY A 227 -9.70 18.01 0.15
CA GLY A 227 -8.93 17.89 1.38
C GLY A 227 -9.74 17.74 2.68
N ASP A 228 -11.00 17.34 2.61
CA ASP A 228 -11.85 17.12 3.79
C ASP A 228 -11.77 15.69 4.38
N CYS A 229 -10.85 14.86 3.90
CA CYS A 229 -10.68 13.45 4.26
C CYS A 229 -11.88 12.55 3.89
N LEU A 230 -12.77 13.03 3.03
CA LEU A 230 -13.85 12.27 2.41
C LEU A 230 -13.48 12.01 0.95
N ALA A 231 -13.58 10.77 0.47
CA ALA A 231 -13.23 10.52 -0.91
C ALA A 231 -14.28 11.07 -1.89
N ASP A 232 -13.76 11.75 -2.92
CA ASP A 232 -14.49 12.28 -4.06
C ASP A 232 -14.37 11.32 -5.25
N VAL A 233 -15.12 11.61 -6.32
CA VAL A 233 -15.08 10.82 -7.56
C VAL A 233 -14.47 11.63 -8.69
N PHE A 234 -13.38 11.12 -9.25
CA PHE A 234 -12.79 11.61 -10.50
C PHE A 234 -13.24 10.74 -11.66
N LEU A 235 -13.78 11.35 -12.71
CA LEU A 235 -14.21 10.66 -13.93
C LEU A 235 -13.44 11.16 -15.14
N VAL A 236 -13.08 10.23 -16.04
CA VAL A 236 -12.54 10.52 -17.37
C VAL A 236 -13.64 10.27 -18.40
N CYS A 237 -14.00 11.32 -19.13
CA CYS A 237 -15.04 11.27 -20.15
C CYS A 237 -14.42 11.29 -21.55
N ASP A 238 -15.02 10.55 -22.48
CA ASP A 238 -14.71 10.57 -23.90
C ASP A 238 -15.55 11.64 -24.60
N GLU A 239 -14.88 12.63 -25.19
CA GLU A 239 -15.50 13.72 -25.96
C GLU A 239 -15.58 13.39 -27.46
N GLY A 240 -15.17 12.17 -27.85
CA GLY A 240 -15.06 11.71 -29.21
C GLY A 240 -13.81 12.24 -29.92
N ARG A 241 -13.50 11.62 -31.06
CA ARG A 241 -12.32 11.96 -31.89
C ARG A 241 -10.98 11.93 -31.12
N GLY A 242 -10.91 11.12 -30.05
CA GLY A 242 -9.72 10.98 -29.21
C GLY A 242 -9.48 12.11 -28.22
N GLN A 243 -10.41 13.07 -28.09
CA GLN A 243 -10.38 14.08 -27.04
C GLN A 243 -11.00 13.50 -25.76
N LYS A 244 -10.42 13.85 -24.61
CA LYS A 244 -10.90 13.44 -23.30
C LYS A 244 -11.11 14.67 -22.43
N SER A 245 -12.07 14.59 -21.52
CA SER A 245 -12.26 15.55 -20.44
C SER A 245 -12.22 14.82 -19.10
N PHE A 246 -12.19 15.59 -18.02
CA PHE A 246 -12.39 15.07 -16.68
C PHE A 246 -13.52 15.80 -15.96
N GLN A 247 -14.13 15.12 -15.00
CA GLN A 247 -15.08 15.69 -14.04
C GLN A 247 -14.66 15.30 -12.63
N ILE A 248 -14.84 16.22 -11.67
CA ILE A 248 -14.61 15.99 -10.24
C ILE A 248 -15.94 16.19 -9.51
N TRP A 249 -16.39 15.15 -8.84
CA TRP A 249 -17.65 15.10 -8.10
C TRP A 249 -17.35 14.98 -6.61
N LEU A 250 -17.70 16.02 -5.85
CA LEU A 250 -17.48 16.04 -4.40
C LEU A 250 -18.53 15.21 -3.68
N ASN A 251 -18.09 14.42 -2.71
CA ASN A 251 -19.00 13.76 -1.80
C ASN A 251 -19.53 14.77 -0.77
N LYS A 252 -20.84 15.03 -0.77
CA LYS A 252 -21.51 15.92 0.20
C LYS A 252 -22.42 15.13 1.15
N LYS A 253 -22.03 13.90 1.47
CA LYS A 253 -22.71 12.96 2.36
C LYS A 253 -24.18 12.74 1.98
N SER A 254 -25.11 13.20 2.82
CA SER A 254 -26.56 13.08 2.59
C SER A 254 -27.07 13.83 1.37
N GLN A 255 -26.29 14.79 0.83
CA GLN A 255 -26.62 15.51 -0.40
C GLN A 255 -26.17 14.76 -1.67
N GLY A 256 -25.52 13.60 -1.53
CA GLY A 256 -24.96 12.85 -2.65
C GLY A 256 -23.72 13.51 -3.23
N PHE A 257 -23.50 13.31 -4.54
CA PHE A 257 -22.32 13.82 -5.24
C PHE A 257 -22.64 15.08 -6.04
N VAL A 258 -21.82 16.11 -5.88
CA VAL A 258 -21.98 17.41 -6.55
C VAL A 258 -20.79 17.67 -7.46
N LEU A 259 -21.06 17.96 -8.74
CA LEU A 259 -20.02 18.34 -9.70
C LEU A 259 -19.35 19.65 -9.23
N ALA A 260 -18.07 19.58 -8.88
CA ALA A 260 -17.30 20.76 -8.45
C ALA A 260 -16.53 21.39 -9.61
N THR A 261 -15.89 20.58 -10.45
CA THR A 261 -15.14 21.10 -11.60
C THR A 261 -15.08 20.10 -12.74
N GLN A 262 -14.85 20.61 -13.94
CA GLN A 262 -14.61 19.83 -15.14
C GLN A 262 -13.63 20.56 -16.04
N GLY A 263 -12.88 19.83 -16.85
CA GLY A 263 -11.89 20.41 -17.74
C GLY A 263 -11.47 19.47 -18.86
N SER A 264 -10.90 20.03 -19.93
CA SER A 264 -10.31 19.22 -21.00
C SER A 264 -8.97 18.64 -20.57
N LEU A 265 -8.74 17.38 -20.88
CA LEU A 265 -7.43 16.76 -20.74
C LEU A 265 -6.61 17.04 -22.01
N PRO A 266 -5.27 17.17 -21.91
CA PRO A 266 -4.42 17.31 -23.08
C PRO A 266 -4.61 16.16 -24.08
N SER A 267 -4.49 16.46 -25.37
CA SER A 267 -4.61 15.46 -26.43
C SER A 267 -3.57 14.35 -26.24
N GLY A 268 -3.99 13.10 -26.46
CA GLY A 268 -3.13 11.93 -26.31
C GLY A 268 -2.93 11.46 -24.86
N THR A 269 -3.74 11.95 -23.91
CA THR A 269 -3.74 11.47 -22.51
C THR A 269 -3.97 9.96 -22.43
N GLN A 270 -3.02 9.27 -21.80
CA GLN A 270 -3.06 7.84 -21.48
C GLN A 270 -3.67 7.65 -20.08
N SER A 271 -3.06 6.86 -19.20
CA SER A 271 -3.53 6.65 -17.83
C SER A 271 -3.15 7.81 -16.90
N ILE A 272 -4.05 8.09 -15.95
CA ILE A 272 -3.91 9.10 -14.90
C ILE A 272 -3.76 8.40 -13.55
N SER A 273 -2.85 8.89 -12.71
CA SER A 273 -2.63 8.42 -11.35
C SER A 273 -2.55 9.61 -10.38
N PHE A 274 -2.73 9.33 -9.09
CA PHE A 274 -2.88 10.33 -8.04
C PHE A 274 -1.87 10.09 -6.93
N ALA A 275 -1.15 11.13 -6.53
CA ALA A 275 -0.29 11.15 -5.35
C ALA A 275 0.00 12.61 -4.97
N ASP A 276 0.34 12.86 -3.70
CA ASP A 276 0.89 14.14 -3.25
C ASP A 276 2.37 14.24 -3.69
N ILE A 277 2.63 14.85 -4.85
CA ILE A 277 3.94 14.77 -5.53
C ILE A 277 4.96 15.67 -4.85
N ASP A 278 4.54 16.83 -4.35
CA ASP A 278 5.41 17.83 -3.72
C ASP A 278 5.28 17.90 -2.20
N ARG A 279 4.51 17.00 -1.59
CA ARG A 279 4.37 16.82 -0.14
C ARG A 279 3.82 18.09 0.51
N ASP A 280 2.76 18.64 -0.07
CA ASP A 280 2.07 19.83 0.43
C ASP A 280 0.77 19.51 1.19
N GLY A 281 0.41 18.21 1.26
CA GLY A 281 -0.80 17.72 1.94
C GLY A 281 -2.03 17.69 1.03
N THR A 282 -1.83 17.77 -0.28
CA THR A 282 -2.89 17.78 -1.29
C THR A 282 -2.66 16.70 -2.34
N MET A 283 -3.75 16.18 -2.92
CA MET A 283 -3.67 15.10 -3.90
C MET A 283 -3.49 15.65 -5.32
N ASP A 284 -2.32 15.44 -5.93
CA ASP A 284 -2.03 15.88 -7.31
C ASP A 284 -2.42 14.83 -8.35
N MET A 285 -2.48 15.27 -9.61
CA MET A 285 -2.64 14.39 -10.77
C MET A 285 -1.33 14.25 -11.54
N ILE A 286 -0.92 13.03 -11.84
CA ILE A 286 0.20 12.72 -12.74
C ILE A 286 -0.24 11.78 -13.85
N PHE A 287 0.10 12.12 -15.09
CA PHE A 287 -0.33 11.37 -16.26
C PHE A 287 0.61 11.53 -17.45
N THR A 288 0.47 10.66 -18.43
CA THR A 288 1.28 10.71 -19.65
C THR A 288 0.44 11.07 -20.85
N THR A 289 1.05 11.80 -21.79
CA THR A 289 0.45 12.11 -23.08
C THR A 289 1.40 11.68 -24.19
N CYS A 290 0.91 10.96 -25.18
CA CYS A 290 1.72 10.53 -26.33
C CYS A 290 1.09 11.01 -27.62
N LYS A 291 1.91 11.39 -28.60
CA LYS A 291 1.43 11.85 -29.90
C LYS A 291 0.76 10.73 -30.69
N SER A 292 1.29 9.53 -30.59
CA SER A 292 0.72 8.31 -31.15
C SER A 292 1.13 7.10 -30.33
N VAL A 293 0.36 6.03 -30.41
CA VAL A 293 0.62 4.73 -29.79
C VAL A 293 0.62 3.67 -30.89
N SER A 294 1.67 2.84 -30.94
CA SER A 294 1.77 1.75 -31.90
C SER A 294 0.82 0.59 -31.57
N SER A 295 0.66 -0.35 -32.51
CA SER A 295 -0.07 -1.61 -32.26
C SER A 295 0.58 -2.52 -31.22
N SER A 296 1.84 -2.25 -30.84
CA SER A 296 2.56 -2.94 -29.76
C SER A 296 2.49 -2.20 -28.42
N GLY A 297 1.61 -1.18 -28.31
CA GLY A 297 1.37 -0.43 -27.08
C GLY A 297 2.43 0.62 -26.74
N VAL A 298 3.35 0.90 -27.66
CA VAL A 298 4.46 1.85 -27.44
C VAL A 298 4.04 3.25 -27.89
N GLY A 299 4.04 4.18 -26.94
CA GLY A 299 3.81 5.60 -27.18
C GLY A 299 5.05 6.33 -27.69
N SER A 300 4.88 7.16 -28.71
CA SER A 300 5.94 8.01 -29.28
C SER A 300 5.75 9.49 -28.93
N GLU A 301 6.86 10.22 -28.82
CA GLU A 301 6.88 11.65 -28.43
C GLU A 301 6.06 11.91 -27.15
N CYS A 302 6.26 11.05 -26.14
CA CYS A 302 5.50 11.12 -24.90
C CYS A 302 6.03 12.19 -23.95
N TYR A 303 5.12 12.74 -23.14
CA TYR A 303 5.38 13.68 -22.06
C TYR A 303 4.82 13.14 -20.76
N ILE A 304 5.49 13.47 -19.66
CA ILE A 304 4.94 13.35 -18.31
C ILE A 304 4.35 14.72 -17.94
N ASN A 305 3.13 14.71 -17.43
CA ASN A 305 2.37 15.89 -17.04
C ASN A 305 1.97 15.74 -15.58
N ILE A 306 2.15 16.80 -14.80
CA ILE A 306 1.80 16.86 -13.38
C ILE A 306 0.96 18.12 -13.19
N ALA A 307 -0.27 17.95 -12.73
CA ALA A 307 -1.16 19.02 -12.35
C ALA A 307 -1.26 19.04 -10.82
N TYR A 308 -0.63 20.05 -10.22
CA TYR A 308 -0.65 20.26 -8.79
C TYR A 308 -2.01 20.77 -8.34
N ASN A 309 -2.54 20.19 -7.27
CA ASN A 309 -3.83 20.58 -6.73
C ASN A 309 -3.69 21.87 -5.93
N GLN A 310 -4.25 22.96 -6.44
CA GLN A 310 -4.14 24.26 -5.78
C GLN A 310 -5.18 24.34 -4.67
N GLN A 311 -4.74 24.17 -3.42
CA GLN A 311 -5.60 24.18 -2.23
C GLN A 311 -5.02 25.02 -1.09
N LEU A 312 -5.79 25.14 0.00
CA LEU A 312 -5.34 25.63 1.30
C LEU A 312 -4.04 24.95 1.73
N PRO A 313 -2.93 25.70 1.85
CA PRO A 313 -1.66 25.14 2.29
C PRO A 313 -1.69 24.81 3.78
N LEU A 314 -0.71 24.04 4.25
CA LEU A 314 -0.43 23.89 5.69
C LEU A 314 -0.03 25.25 6.31
N CYS A 315 -0.54 25.54 7.50
CA CYS A 315 -0.15 26.75 8.22
C CYS A 315 1.32 26.72 8.65
N PRO A 316 2.06 27.84 8.47
CA PRO A 316 3.50 27.89 8.75
C PRO A 316 3.83 27.78 10.25
N TYR A 317 2.92 28.21 11.12
CA TYR A 317 3.10 28.21 12.57
C TYR A 317 1.97 27.43 13.25
N THR A 318 2.29 26.70 14.32
CA THR A 318 1.31 25.94 15.12
C THR A 318 0.25 26.80 15.77
N THR A 319 0.60 28.03 16.13
CA THR A 319 -0.30 28.98 16.80
C THR A 319 -1.19 29.73 15.83
N ASP A 320 -0.98 29.58 14.52
CA ASP A 320 -1.85 30.19 13.52
C ASP A 320 -3.19 29.46 13.53
N SER A 321 -4.25 30.22 13.82
CA SER A 321 -5.62 29.73 13.72
C SER A 321 -6.00 29.28 12.30
N GLY A 322 -5.22 29.68 11.29
CA GLY A 322 -5.47 29.47 9.87
C GLY A 322 -6.51 30.42 9.27
N MET A 323 -6.96 31.41 10.05
CA MET A 323 -7.99 32.36 9.68
C MET A 323 -7.40 33.76 9.49
N LYS A 324 -7.71 34.41 8.37
CA LYS A 324 -7.42 35.84 8.14
C LYS A 324 -8.70 36.54 7.71
N ASN A 325 -9.08 37.60 8.42
CA ASN A 325 -10.33 38.35 8.19
C ASN A 325 -11.60 37.46 8.12
N GLY A 326 -11.65 36.40 8.92
CA GLY A 326 -12.78 35.47 8.95
C GLY A 326 -12.79 34.44 7.80
N VAL A 327 -11.78 34.41 6.94
CA VAL A 327 -11.63 33.45 5.85
C VAL A 327 -10.48 32.49 6.17
N ARG A 328 -10.68 31.19 5.91
CA ARG A 328 -9.65 30.16 6.02
C ARG A 328 -8.61 30.38 4.92
N VAL A 329 -7.33 30.46 5.29
CA VAL A 329 -6.21 30.69 4.36
C VAL A 329 -5.13 29.61 4.41
N CYS A 330 -5.15 28.78 5.46
CA CYS A 330 -4.29 27.61 5.60
C CYS A 330 -4.93 26.62 6.59
N ARG A 331 -4.51 25.36 6.53
CA ARG A 331 -4.92 24.29 7.46
C ARG A 331 -3.95 24.23 8.64
N PRO A 332 -4.41 24.39 9.90
CA PRO A 332 -3.54 24.15 11.04
C PRO A 332 -3.22 22.64 11.16
N PRO A 333 -2.08 22.26 11.75
CA PRO A 333 -1.65 20.85 11.84
C PRO A 333 -2.66 19.90 12.49
N ASN A 334 -3.51 20.42 13.39
CA ASN A 334 -4.51 19.65 14.12
C ASN A 334 -5.89 19.64 13.41
N ASP A 335 -5.98 20.19 12.20
CA ASP A 335 -7.24 20.33 11.43
C ASP A 335 -6.96 20.16 9.92
N LEU A 336 -6.32 19.04 9.55
CA LEU A 336 -5.95 18.76 8.14
C LEU A 336 -7.16 18.35 7.28
N CYS A 337 -8.22 17.81 7.90
CA CYS A 337 -9.46 17.41 7.23
C CYS A 337 -10.44 18.59 7.07
N THR A 338 -9.92 19.75 6.70
CA THR A 338 -10.72 20.93 6.38
C THR A 338 -10.89 21.05 4.86
N ALA A 339 -12.14 21.04 4.39
CA ALA A 339 -12.48 21.24 2.99
C ALA A 339 -11.95 22.57 2.44
N ASP A 340 -11.43 22.54 1.22
CA ASP A 340 -11.23 23.72 0.38
C ASP A 340 -12.17 23.65 -0.83
N ASP A 341 -13.32 24.32 -0.74
CA ASP A 341 -14.27 24.38 -1.85
C ASP A 341 -13.74 25.20 -3.05
N SER A 342 -12.60 25.88 -2.91
CA SER A 342 -11.94 26.65 -3.98
C SER A 342 -10.77 25.91 -4.66
N PHE A 343 -10.60 24.62 -4.35
CA PHE A 343 -9.56 23.79 -4.97
C PHE A 343 -9.66 23.81 -6.51
N GLN A 344 -8.51 23.75 -7.18
CA GLN A 344 -8.50 23.75 -8.64
C GLN A 344 -7.27 23.04 -9.23
N PHE A 345 -7.49 22.47 -10.42
CA PHE A 345 -6.43 21.97 -11.28
C PHE A 345 -6.34 22.84 -12.53
N ASN A 346 -5.21 23.52 -12.72
CA ASN A 346 -4.95 24.33 -13.90
C ASN A 346 -4.00 23.59 -14.85
N LEU A 347 -4.53 22.98 -15.92
CA LEU A 347 -3.75 22.20 -16.90
C LEU A 347 -3.21 23.06 -18.06
N LEU A 348 -3.24 24.39 -17.96
CA LEU A 348 -2.72 25.27 -19.01
C LEU A 348 -1.19 25.17 -19.10
N ASP A 349 -0.68 24.72 -20.23
CA ASP A 349 0.76 24.68 -20.52
C ASP A 349 1.28 26.09 -20.85
N SER A 350 1.74 26.80 -19.82
CA SER A 350 2.26 28.17 -19.92
C SER A 350 3.43 28.38 -18.96
N PRO A 351 4.48 29.13 -19.33
CA PRO A 351 5.58 29.48 -18.42
C PRO A 351 5.15 30.18 -17.13
N ASP A 352 3.98 30.83 -17.13
CA ASP A 352 3.43 31.54 -15.98
C ASP A 352 2.59 30.63 -15.06
N ASN A 353 2.30 29.39 -15.47
CA ASN A 353 1.55 28.42 -14.69
C ASN A 353 2.49 27.51 -13.89
N ASN A 354 2.64 27.76 -12.59
CA ASN A 354 3.43 26.91 -11.70
C ASN A 354 2.66 25.71 -11.11
N ALA A 355 1.39 25.54 -11.48
CA ALA A 355 0.55 24.43 -11.07
C ALA A 355 0.50 23.30 -12.13
N PHE A 356 1.14 23.49 -13.29
CA PHE A 356 1.26 22.46 -14.30
C PHE A 356 2.71 22.32 -14.77
N VAL A 357 3.25 21.12 -14.60
CA VAL A 357 4.60 20.78 -15.08
C VAL A 357 4.45 19.76 -16.20
N ARG A 358 5.10 20.06 -17.33
CA ARG A 358 5.14 19.18 -18.50
C ARG A 358 6.57 19.06 -19.02
N PHE A 359 7.05 17.83 -19.17
CA PHE A 359 8.37 17.58 -19.72
C PHE A 359 8.38 16.30 -20.59
N PRO A 360 9.18 16.28 -21.67
CA PRO A 360 9.26 15.13 -22.55
C PRO A 360 9.93 13.96 -21.84
N VAL A 361 9.44 12.75 -22.06
CA VAL A 361 10.02 11.51 -21.49
C VAL A 361 11.52 11.38 -21.83
N SER A 362 11.94 11.87 -22.99
CA SER A 362 13.34 11.86 -23.40
C SER A 362 14.28 12.68 -22.49
N SER A 363 13.78 13.68 -21.74
CA SER A 363 14.64 14.47 -20.85
C SER A 363 15.09 13.71 -19.60
N LEU A 364 14.48 12.56 -19.31
CA LEU A 364 14.89 11.67 -18.22
C LEU A 364 16.24 10.98 -18.51
N PHE A 365 16.64 10.89 -19.78
CA PHE A 365 17.85 10.18 -20.19
C PHE A 365 18.86 11.16 -20.81
N ARG A 366 20.05 11.23 -20.21
CA ARG A 366 21.09 12.20 -20.61
C ARG A 366 21.80 11.83 -21.93
N ASP A 367 21.66 10.59 -22.40
CA ASP A 367 22.49 10.02 -23.48
C ASP A 367 21.88 10.10 -24.90
N GLY A 368 20.86 10.93 -25.12
CA GLY A 368 20.27 11.11 -26.46
C GLY A 368 19.54 9.88 -27.03
N HIS A 369 19.44 8.80 -26.27
CA HIS A 369 18.61 7.64 -26.61
C HIS A 369 17.13 8.03 -26.55
N LYS A 370 16.47 8.02 -27.71
CA LYS A 370 15.01 8.23 -27.81
C LYS A 370 14.29 7.02 -27.20
N GLN A 371 14.09 7.04 -25.89
CA GLN A 371 13.25 6.04 -25.24
C GLN A 371 11.78 6.40 -25.47
N SER A 372 11.02 5.42 -25.95
CA SER A 372 9.57 5.51 -26.05
C SER A 372 8.94 4.92 -24.79
N LEU A 373 7.70 5.28 -24.47
CA LEU A 373 7.04 4.80 -23.25
C LEU A 373 6.09 3.65 -23.60
N LEU A 374 6.15 2.52 -22.89
CA LEU A 374 5.12 1.49 -23.02
C LEU A 374 3.90 1.92 -22.21
N VAL A 375 2.79 2.20 -22.90
CA VAL A 375 1.55 2.70 -22.28
C VAL A 375 0.39 1.70 -22.38
N TRP A 376 0.59 0.60 -23.10
CA TRP A 376 -0.34 -0.52 -23.16
C TRP A 376 0.39 -1.87 -23.18
N ASP A 377 -0.17 -2.84 -22.46
CA ASP A 377 0.16 -4.25 -22.61
C ASP A 377 -0.81 -4.88 -23.60
N THR A 378 -0.34 -5.10 -24.82
CA THR A 378 -1.10 -5.71 -25.91
C THR A 378 -1.02 -7.23 -25.92
N SER A 379 -0.38 -7.85 -24.93
CA SER A 379 -0.39 -9.32 -24.75
C SER A 379 -1.67 -9.83 -24.09
N PHE A 380 -2.48 -8.93 -23.55
CA PHE A 380 -3.81 -9.20 -23.00
C PHE A 380 -4.90 -8.75 -23.98
N ASP A 381 -6.08 -9.37 -23.91
CA ASP A 381 -7.21 -9.09 -24.80
C ASP A 381 -8.47 -8.86 -23.94
N PRO A 382 -9.01 -7.63 -23.88
CA PRO A 382 -8.53 -6.41 -24.55
C PRO A 382 -7.19 -5.89 -23.98
N PRO A 383 -6.42 -5.06 -24.70
CA PRO A 383 -5.16 -4.51 -24.18
C PRO A 383 -5.30 -3.75 -22.85
N ILE A 384 -4.33 -3.91 -21.96
CA ILE A 384 -4.34 -3.29 -20.63
C ILE A 384 -3.60 -1.95 -20.67
N PRO A 385 -4.20 -0.84 -20.20
CA PRO A 385 -3.50 0.43 -20.05
C PRO A 385 -2.46 0.37 -18.92
N LEU A 386 -1.28 0.93 -19.14
CA LEU A 386 -0.19 0.99 -18.16
C LEU A 386 -0.01 2.42 -17.66
N SER A 387 -0.21 2.64 -16.35
CA SER A 387 0.08 3.92 -15.71
C SER A 387 1.51 4.01 -15.21
N LEU A 388 1.95 5.23 -14.87
CA LEU A 388 3.12 5.42 -14.04
C LEU A 388 2.81 4.85 -12.65
N ARG A 389 3.62 3.89 -12.18
CA ARG A 389 3.46 3.34 -10.83
C ARG A 389 4.12 4.27 -9.84
N LEU A 390 3.36 4.76 -8.88
CA LEU A 390 3.83 5.70 -7.87
C LEU A 390 4.13 4.95 -6.57
N GLY A 391 5.19 5.34 -5.89
CA GLY A 391 5.60 4.78 -4.61
C GLY A 391 6.89 5.46 -4.17
N ASP A 392 7.12 5.57 -2.86
CA ASP A 392 8.35 6.16 -2.31
C ASP A 392 9.39 5.07 -2.08
N ALA A 393 10.20 4.79 -3.10
CA ALA A 393 11.12 3.64 -3.12
C ALA A 393 12.41 3.90 -2.32
N ASN A 394 12.71 5.16 -2.01
CA ASN A 394 13.88 5.56 -1.21
C ASN A 394 13.51 6.11 0.19
N LEU A 395 12.22 6.09 0.52
CA LEU A 395 11.62 6.52 1.78
C LEU A 395 11.85 8.01 2.10
N ASP A 396 12.10 8.88 1.12
CA ASP A 396 12.46 10.29 1.33
C ASP A 396 11.27 11.23 1.63
N GLY A 397 10.05 10.69 1.59
CA GLY A 397 8.79 11.38 1.81
C GLY A 397 8.14 11.92 0.54
N PHE A 398 8.67 11.60 -0.64
CA PHE A 398 8.13 12.05 -1.92
C PHE A 398 7.91 10.86 -2.86
N PRO A 399 6.76 10.78 -3.54
CA PRO A 399 6.50 9.70 -4.49
C PRO A 399 7.51 9.69 -5.65
N ASP A 400 8.20 8.56 -5.81
CA ASP A 400 8.95 8.20 -7.01
C ASP A 400 8.00 7.59 -8.04
N PHE A 401 8.50 7.32 -9.26
CA PHE A 401 7.75 6.53 -10.22
C PHE A 401 8.55 5.42 -10.90
N LEU A 402 7.84 4.36 -11.25
CA LEU A 402 8.32 3.21 -12.01
C LEU A 402 7.50 3.07 -13.30
N ALA A 403 8.19 2.93 -14.43
CA ALA A 403 7.56 2.77 -15.73
C ALA A 403 8.39 1.91 -16.68
N ILE A 404 7.77 1.39 -17.74
CA ILE A 404 8.44 0.56 -18.75
C ILE A 404 8.74 1.41 -19.98
N PHE A 405 10.01 1.41 -20.37
CA PHE A 405 10.48 2.13 -21.53
C PHE A 405 10.86 1.16 -22.65
N ALA A 406 10.60 1.59 -23.87
CA ALA A 406 10.83 0.82 -25.09
C ALA A 406 12.01 1.39 -25.88
N SER A 407 12.93 0.49 -26.24
CA SER A 407 14.05 0.76 -27.15
C SER A 407 14.12 -0.35 -28.19
N GLY A 408 13.52 -0.10 -29.36
CA GLY A 408 13.31 -1.16 -30.36
C GLY A 408 12.36 -2.23 -29.82
N ASN A 409 12.85 -3.47 -29.71
CA ASN A 409 12.07 -4.59 -29.16
C ASN A 409 12.19 -4.72 -27.64
N ASP A 410 13.20 -4.10 -27.03
CA ASP A 410 13.40 -4.17 -25.59
C ASP A 410 12.30 -3.39 -24.88
N ARG A 411 11.83 -3.96 -23.77
CA ARG A 411 10.91 -3.37 -22.80
C ARG A 411 11.56 -3.45 -21.43
N THR A 412 12.14 -2.34 -20.99
CA THR A 412 12.93 -2.28 -19.77
C THR A 412 12.25 -1.38 -18.74
N PRO A 413 12.00 -1.87 -17.52
CA PRO A 413 11.51 -1.05 -16.42
C PRO A 413 12.61 -0.11 -15.91
N TYR A 414 12.24 1.12 -15.58
CA TYR A 414 13.13 2.12 -14.97
C TYR A 414 12.44 2.78 -13.78
N LEU A 415 13.18 2.84 -12.66
CA LEU A 415 12.83 3.60 -11.48
C LEU A 415 13.37 5.03 -11.63
N ALA A 416 12.52 6.04 -11.45
CA ALA A 416 12.90 7.44 -11.45
C ALA A 416 12.63 8.04 -10.07
N TYR A 417 13.70 8.49 -9.42
CA TYR A 417 13.59 9.12 -8.11
C TYR A 417 13.10 10.56 -8.24
N SER A 418 12.19 10.94 -7.36
CA SER A 418 11.81 12.31 -7.11
C SER A 418 13.01 13.06 -6.51
N LYS A 419 13.26 14.27 -6.99
CA LYS A 419 14.38 15.12 -6.56
C LYS A 419 13.91 16.56 -6.38
N HIS A 420 14.60 17.27 -5.50
CA HIS A 420 14.51 18.72 -5.47
C HIS A 420 14.95 19.30 -6.82
N CYS A 421 14.29 20.38 -7.22
CA CYS A 421 14.62 20.98 -8.50
C CYS A 421 16.04 21.55 -8.54
N ALA A 422 16.74 21.23 -9.63
CA ALA A 422 18.06 21.72 -9.93
C ALA A 422 18.22 21.83 -11.46
N SER A 423 19.21 22.62 -11.89
CA SER A 423 19.48 22.81 -13.32
C SER A 423 19.81 21.48 -13.98
N GLY A 424 19.11 21.15 -15.07
CA GLY A 424 19.31 19.91 -15.83
C GLY A 424 18.58 18.69 -15.27
N VAL A 425 17.75 18.84 -14.23
CA VAL A 425 16.84 17.80 -13.74
C VAL A 425 15.54 17.85 -14.55
N ALA A 426 15.03 16.69 -14.99
CA ALA A 426 13.80 16.62 -15.75
C ALA A 426 12.60 17.11 -14.91
N GLY A 427 11.70 17.88 -15.53
CA GLY A 427 10.57 18.52 -14.84
C GLY A 427 10.87 19.87 -14.19
N CYS A 428 12.13 20.27 -14.12
CA CYS A 428 12.53 21.59 -13.61
C CYS A 428 12.79 22.59 -14.73
N ASP A 429 12.66 23.88 -14.41
CA ASP A 429 12.96 24.94 -15.36
C ASP A 429 14.48 25.03 -15.65
N SER A 430 14.85 25.80 -16.69
CA SER A 430 16.24 26.00 -17.11
C SER A 430 17.16 26.61 -16.03
N LYS A 431 16.59 27.26 -15.01
CA LYS A 431 17.31 27.83 -13.86
C LYS A 431 17.32 26.88 -12.65
N GLY A 432 16.76 25.68 -12.79
CA GLY A 432 16.61 24.72 -11.71
C GLY A 432 15.53 25.08 -10.69
N ARG A 433 14.53 25.89 -11.05
CA ARG A 433 13.37 26.20 -10.22
C ARG A 433 12.20 25.29 -10.61
N GLY A 434 11.32 25.06 -9.66
CA GLY A 434 10.15 24.20 -9.81
C GLY A 434 9.80 23.60 -8.45
N ARG A 435 8.72 22.80 -8.42
CA ARG A 435 8.30 22.11 -7.19
C ARG A 435 9.13 20.84 -6.99
N ARG A 436 9.13 19.94 -7.98
CA ARG A 436 9.89 18.68 -8.01
C ARG A 436 10.44 18.38 -9.40
N GLY A 437 11.51 17.59 -9.44
CA GLY A 437 12.10 17.04 -10.66
C GLY A 437 12.36 15.54 -10.53
N TRP A 438 12.78 14.89 -11.61
CA TRP A 438 13.00 13.44 -11.66
C TRP A 438 14.34 13.07 -12.27
N GLU A 439 14.96 12.04 -11.70
CA GLU A 439 16.19 11.46 -12.20
C GLU A 439 16.09 9.93 -12.21
N VAL A 440 16.39 9.32 -13.35
CA VAL A 440 16.40 7.87 -13.48
C VAL A 440 17.54 7.29 -12.63
N ALA A 441 17.21 6.26 -11.85
CA ALA A 441 18.18 5.53 -11.06
C ALA A 441 19.20 4.83 -11.97
N ALA A 442 20.46 5.28 -11.94
CA ALA A 442 21.52 4.83 -12.85
C ALA A 442 22.74 4.21 -12.14
N ASN A 443 22.61 3.83 -10.86
CA ASN A 443 23.72 3.26 -10.09
C ASN A 443 23.90 1.75 -10.34
N SER A 444 25.04 1.19 -9.88
CA SER A 444 25.37 -0.23 -10.06
C SER A 444 24.40 -1.19 -9.39
N GLY A 445 23.59 -0.71 -8.45
CA GLY A 445 22.55 -1.50 -7.77
C GLY A 445 21.26 -1.65 -8.57
N MET A 446 21.11 -0.98 -9.71
CA MET A 446 19.90 -1.08 -10.57
C MET A 446 19.95 -2.22 -11.59
N LYS A 447 20.99 -3.07 -11.54
CA LYS A 447 21.24 -4.12 -12.55
C LYS A 447 20.10 -5.11 -12.70
N ALA A 448 19.47 -5.55 -11.61
CA ALA A 448 18.35 -6.49 -11.66
C ALA A 448 17.22 -5.95 -12.55
N LEU A 449 16.87 -4.68 -12.37
CA LEU A 449 15.84 -4.00 -13.15
C LEU A 449 16.28 -3.77 -14.61
N ALA A 450 17.52 -3.28 -14.81
CA ALA A 450 18.07 -2.99 -16.13
C ALA A 450 18.25 -4.22 -17.03
N ASN A 451 18.40 -5.41 -16.43
CA ASN A 451 18.53 -6.69 -17.13
C ASN A 451 17.21 -7.23 -17.68
N VAL A 452 16.07 -6.68 -17.28
CA VAL A 452 14.76 -7.07 -17.83
C VAL A 452 14.54 -6.39 -19.17
N LYS A 453 14.36 -7.19 -20.22
CA LYS A 453 14.15 -6.72 -21.60
C LYS A 453 12.77 -7.05 -22.18
N ASP A 454 11.94 -7.76 -21.42
CA ASP A 454 10.66 -8.27 -21.90
C ASP A 454 9.50 -7.96 -20.93
N ALA A 455 9.61 -6.85 -20.20
CA ALA A 455 8.58 -6.38 -19.28
C ALA A 455 7.30 -5.94 -20.00
N ARG A 456 6.14 -6.27 -19.44
CA ARG A 456 4.80 -5.90 -19.91
C ARG A 456 3.94 -5.23 -18.84
N GLY A 457 4.35 -5.27 -17.58
CA GLY A 457 3.70 -4.57 -16.48
C GLY A 457 4.61 -4.51 -15.26
N VAL A 458 4.39 -3.53 -14.40
CA VAL A 458 5.13 -3.34 -13.16
C VAL A 458 4.20 -2.91 -12.03
N ALA A 459 4.54 -3.20 -10.78
CA ALA A 459 3.86 -2.71 -9.59
C ALA A 459 4.85 -2.61 -8.42
N PHE A 460 4.60 -1.68 -7.50
CA PHE A 460 5.26 -1.64 -6.20
C PHE A 460 4.48 -2.45 -5.18
N LEU A 461 5.19 -3.08 -4.26
CA LEU A 461 4.65 -3.81 -3.12
C LEU A 461 5.75 -3.98 -2.07
N ASP A 462 5.37 -4.04 -0.80
CA ASP A 462 6.20 -4.55 0.30
C ASP A 462 5.83 -6.02 0.49
N MET A 463 6.60 -6.92 -0.14
CA MET A 463 6.24 -8.33 -0.31
C MET A 463 6.56 -9.16 0.93
N ASP A 464 7.74 -8.95 1.52
CA ASP A 464 8.20 -9.68 2.69
C ASP A 464 7.97 -8.91 3.99
N GLU A 465 7.14 -7.86 3.97
CA GLU A 465 6.83 -7.00 5.11
C GLU A 465 8.08 -6.40 5.77
N ASP A 466 9.12 -6.13 4.95
CA ASP A 466 10.37 -5.56 5.41
C ASP A 466 10.38 -4.03 5.42
N GLY A 467 9.27 -3.39 5.07
CA GLY A 467 9.15 -1.94 5.12
C GLY A 467 9.91 -1.22 4.02
N THR A 468 10.23 -1.93 2.93
CA THR A 468 10.73 -1.35 1.68
C THR A 468 9.75 -1.62 0.55
N LEU A 469 9.76 -0.78 -0.49
CA LEU A 469 8.98 -1.05 -1.69
C LEU A 469 9.81 -1.87 -2.68
N ASP A 470 9.44 -3.14 -2.79
CA ASP A 470 9.88 -4.08 -3.82
C ASP A 470 9.12 -3.86 -5.13
N ILE A 471 9.56 -4.57 -6.17
CA ILE A 471 9.01 -4.46 -7.51
C ILE A 471 8.56 -5.82 -8.02
N LEU A 472 7.28 -5.91 -8.36
CA LEU A 472 6.73 -6.97 -9.21
C LEU A 472 6.89 -6.55 -10.67
N VAL A 473 7.59 -7.35 -11.47
CA VAL A 473 7.67 -7.21 -12.93
C VAL A 473 6.91 -8.34 -13.60
N GLN A 474 5.89 -7.97 -14.37
CA GLN A 474 5.23 -8.89 -15.29
C GLN A 474 5.98 -8.93 -16.61
N ARG A 475 6.23 -10.14 -17.12
CA ARG A 475 7.09 -10.40 -18.27
C ARG A 475 6.35 -11.19 -19.34
N THR A 476 6.78 -11.02 -20.59
CA THR A 476 6.23 -11.80 -21.71
C THR A 476 6.73 -13.23 -21.72
N GLY A 477 7.87 -13.51 -21.06
CA GLY A 477 8.54 -14.81 -21.05
C GLY A 477 9.47 -15.02 -22.25
N LEU A 478 9.67 -14.00 -23.11
CA LEU A 478 10.51 -14.10 -24.29
C LEU A 478 12.01 -14.19 -23.94
N GLN A 479 12.41 -13.67 -22.78
CA GLN A 479 13.82 -13.63 -22.39
C GLN A 479 14.31 -14.95 -21.79
N ASP A 480 13.53 -15.60 -20.92
CA ASP A 480 13.94 -16.82 -20.20
C ASP A 480 12.78 -17.79 -19.88
N GLY A 481 11.57 -17.53 -20.39
CA GLY A 481 10.37 -18.31 -20.11
C GLY A 481 9.58 -17.84 -18.87
N SER A 482 10.18 -17.04 -17.97
CA SER A 482 9.50 -16.55 -16.76
C SER A 482 8.51 -15.42 -17.08
N LYS A 483 7.28 -15.53 -16.57
CA LYS A 483 6.20 -14.54 -16.78
C LYS A 483 6.09 -13.52 -15.66
N VAL A 484 6.73 -13.80 -14.53
CA VAL A 484 6.76 -12.97 -13.33
C VAL A 484 8.19 -12.94 -12.83
N LEU A 485 8.59 -11.79 -12.26
CA LEU A 485 9.86 -11.59 -11.60
C LEU A 485 9.63 -10.65 -10.42
N PHE A 486 10.07 -11.04 -9.23
CA PHE A 486 10.16 -10.16 -8.09
C PHE A 486 11.58 -9.62 -7.97
N ILE A 487 11.68 -8.32 -7.69
CA ILE A 487 12.93 -7.64 -7.44
C ILE A 487 12.83 -6.98 -6.07
N GLN A 488 13.65 -7.45 -5.13
CA GLN A 488 13.68 -6.90 -3.78
C GLN A 488 14.51 -5.61 -3.71
N ASN A 489 14.02 -4.63 -2.95
CA ASN A 489 14.70 -3.37 -2.71
C ASN A 489 15.58 -3.44 -1.46
N ASN A 490 16.75 -4.08 -1.59
CA ASN A 490 17.70 -4.25 -0.49
C ASN A 490 18.61 -3.02 -0.27
N PHE A 491 18.15 -1.81 -0.59
CA PHE A 491 18.90 -0.58 -0.32
C PHE A 491 18.75 -0.18 1.14
N TYR A 492 19.84 0.27 1.77
CA TYR A 492 19.78 0.86 3.10
C TYR A 492 19.45 2.35 2.98
N TYR A 493 18.33 2.75 3.57
CA TYR A 493 17.91 4.14 3.68
C TYR A 493 17.90 4.53 5.16
N ASP A 494 18.57 5.63 5.49
CA ASP A 494 18.43 6.29 6.79
C ASP A 494 17.17 7.16 6.77
N ALA A 495 16.02 6.49 6.77
CA ALA A 495 14.69 7.10 6.68
C ALA A 495 13.65 6.18 7.32
N PHE A 496 12.47 6.72 7.59
CA PHE A 496 11.38 6.00 8.22
C PHE A 496 10.24 5.75 7.23
N PHE A 497 9.45 4.71 7.50
CA PHE A 497 8.22 4.43 6.77
C PHE A 497 7.03 4.29 7.71
N LEU A 498 5.83 4.28 7.15
CA LEU A 498 4.62 3.76 7.80
C LEU A 498 3.92 2.84 6.79
N LYS A 499 3.21 1.83 7.28
CA LYS A 499 2.27 1.05 6.48
C LYS A 499 0.91 1.14 7.15
N ALA A 500 -0.15 1.47 6.42
CA ALA A 500 -1.48 1.59 7.02
C ALA A 500 -2.56 1.00 6.13
N ILE A 501 -3.59 0.43 6.76
CA ILE A 501 -4.76 -0.09 6.07
C ILE A 501 -6.03 0.31 6.84
N ALA A 502 -7.00 0.87 6.13
CA ALA A 502 -8.34 1.14 6.62
C ALA A 502 -9.28 0.04 6.14
N LEU A 503 -10.02 -0.56 7.06
CA LEU A 503 -10.95 -1.64 6.77
C LEU A 503 -12.37 -1.10 6.52
N ASN A 504 -13.24 -1.94 5.98
CA ASN A 504 -14.63 -1.59 5.63
C ASN A 504 -15.63 -1.62 6.80
N GLY A 505 -15.21 -1.89 8.04
CA GLY A 505 -16.11 -1.91 9.20
C GLY A 505 -17.04 -3.13 9.29
N ALA A 506 -16.78 -4.21 8.52
CA ALA A 506 -17.65 -5.40 8.52
C ALA A 506 -17.81 -6.10 9.88
N CYS A 507 -16.82 -5.95 10.76
CA CYS A 507 -16.77 -6.70 12.01
C CYS A 507 -16.61 -5.77 13.20
N ASP A 508 -17.60 -5.81 14.09
CA ASP A 508 -17.53 -5.08 15.35
C ASP A 508 -16.37 -5.60 16.20
N SER A 509 -15.66 -4.68 16.84
CA SER A 509 -14.62 -4.98 17.80
C SER A 509 -13.42 -5.78 17.27
N GLY A 510 -13.17 -5.73 15.96
CA GLY A 510 -11.99 -6.33 15.33
C GLY A 510 -12.07 -7.83 15.11
N TRP A 511 -13.24 -8.43 15.36
CA TRP A 511 -13.46 -9.87 15.25
C TRP A 511 -14.76 -10.18 14.53
N CYS A 512 -14.66 -11.04 13.52
CA CYS A 512 -15.78 -11.55 12.78
C CYS A 512 -16.17 -12.93 13.29
N TYR A 513 -17.42 -13.31 13.07
CA TYR A 513 -17.96 -14.61 13.44
C TYR A 513 -18.60 -15.26 12.23
N SER A 514 -18.48 -16.58 12.10
CA SER A 514 -19.26 -17.32 11.10
C SER A 514 -20.76 -17.19 11.37
N ALA A 515 -21.60 -17.45 10.36
CA ALA A 515 -23.06 -17.34 10.49
C ALA A 515 -23.64 -18.20 11.64
N ASN A 516 -22.95 -19.29 12.01
CA ASN A 516 -23.34 -20.17 13.11
C ASN A 516 -22.70 -19.76 14.47
N GLY A 517 -21.90 -18.69 14.50
CA GLY A 517 -21.18 -18.19 15.67
C GLY A 517 -20.03 -19.07 16.15
N SER A 518 -19.71 -20.16 15.45
CA SER A 518 -18.78 -21.19 15.91
C SER A 518 -17.31 -20.87 15.62
N GLU A 519 -17.05 -20.07 14.59
CA GLU A 519 -15.70 -19.72 14.14
C GLU A 519 -15.47 -18.23 14.28
N ARG A 520 -14.30 -17.86 14.79
CA ARG A 520 -13.87 -16.48 15.01
C ARG A 520 -12.63 -16.21 14.15
N TYR A 521 -12.62 -15.09 13.43
CA TYR A 521 -11.52 -14.70 12.55
C TYR A 521 -11.35 -13.18 12.50
N HIS A 522 -10.19 -12.72 12.01
CA HIS A 522 -9.91 -11.31 11.83
C HIS A 522 -10.28 -10.82 10.42
N PRO A 523 -10.74 -9.55 10.29
CA PRO A 523 -11.06 -8.89 9.02
C PRO A 523 -9.84 -8.24 8.34
N PHE A 524 -8.60 -8.63 8.64
CA PHE A 524 -7.43 -7.85 8.25
C PHE A 524 -7.26 -7.64 6.74
N GLY A 525 -7.84 -8.50 5.91
CA GLY A 525 -7.78 -8.36 4.47
C GLY A 525 -8.87 -7.49 3.83
N VAL A 526 -9.91 -7.06 4.55
CA VAL A 526 -11.05 -6.35 3.93
C VAL A 526 -10.79 -4.84 3.79
N SER A 527 -9.84 -4.50 2.92
CA SER A 527 -9.48 -3.12 2.59
C SER A 527 -10.66 -2.34 2.03
N TYR A 528 -10.76 -1.09 2.46
CA TYR A 528 -11.75 -0.13 2.01
C TYR A 528 -11.21 0.71 0.82
N SER A 529 -12.00 0.88 -0.25
CA SER A 529 -11.59 1.70 -1.42
C SER A 529 -11.84 3.19 -1.16
N GLY A 530 -10.84 4.04 -1.35
CA GLY A 530 -10.97 5.48 -1.15
C GLY A 530 -10.78 5.96 0.29
N ALA A 531 -10.15 5.18 1.18
CA ALA A 531 -9.72 5.76 2.45
C ALA A 531 -8.64 6.82 2.20
N THR A 532 -8.63 7.87 3.02
CA THR A 532 -7.66 8.96 2.91
C THR A 532 -6.81 9.04 4.16
N TYR A 533 -5.50 9.16 3.95
CA TYR A 533 -4.53 9.43 4.99
C TYR A 533 -3.97 10.82 4.81
N LYS A 534 -4.02 11.65 5.85
CA LYS A 534 -3.33 12.93 5.91
C LYS A 534 -2.49 13.00 7.16
N TYR A 535 -1.25 13.46 7.05
CA TYR A 535 -0.39 13.51 8.22
C TYR A 535 0.58 14.68 8.22
N THR A 536 1.02 15.08 9.42
CA THR A 536 2.12 16.03 9.59
C THR A 536 3.34 15.35 10.23
N VAL A 537 4.51 15.70 9.73
CA VAL A 537 5.81 15.25 10.26
C VAL A 537 6.79 16.41 10.29
N PHE A 538 7.76 16.31 11.19
CA PHE A 538 8.88 17.22 11.27
C PHE A 538 10.11 16.60 10.63
N ASP A 539 10.79 17.35 9.77
CA ASP A 539 12.13 16.97 9.36
C ASP A 539 13.15 17.19 10.50
N THR A 540 14.38 16.74 10.27
CA THR A 540 15.50 16.92 11.22
C THR A 540 15.91 18.38 11.45
N LEU A 541 15.44 19.31 10.62
CA LEU A 541 15.67 20.75 10.75
C LEU A 541 14.52 21.46 11.49
N GLY A 542 13.46 20.72 11.86
CA GLY A 542 12.28 21.25 12.54
C GLY A 542 11.24 21.87 11.59
N HIS A 543 11.37 21.68 10.28
CA HIS A 543 10.34 22.08 9.32
C HIS A 543 9.22 21.05 9.32
N ARG A 544 7.98 21.53 9.46
CA ARG A 544 6.78 20.72 9.32
C ARG A 544 6.34 20.65 7.86
N SER A 545 6.06 19.44 7.39
CA SER A 545 5.36 19.20 6.12
C SER A 545 4.08 18.42 6.38
N ALA A 546 3.08 18.60 5.52
CA ALA A 546 1.91 17.75 5.44
C ALA A 546 2.05 16.80 4.25
N ALA A 547 1.39 15.65 4.30
CA ALA A 547 1.32 14.76 3.16
C ALA A 547 -0.04 14.06 3.08
N GLN A 548 -0.48 13.73 1.87
CA GLN A 548 -1.72 12.99 1.62
C GLN A 548 -1.46 11.70 0.83
N ILE A 549 -2.12 10.61 1.24
CA ILE A 549 -2.09 9.31 0.54
C ILE A 549 -3.50 8.74 0.47
N GLY A 550 -3.89 8.23 -0.70
CA GLY A 550 -5.16 7.52 -0.90
C GLY A 550 -4.97 6.01 -0.84
N GLN A 551 -5.93 5.29 -0.26
CA GLN A 551 -5.98 3.84 -0.27
C GLN A 551 -6.81 3.34 -1.45
N LEU A 552 -6.20 2.47 -2.26
CA LEU A 552 -6.86 1.77 -3.36
C LEU A 552 -7.77 2.68 -4.23
N PRO A 553 -7.29 3.86 -4.69
CA PRO A 553 -8.13 4.79 -5.44
C PRO A 553 -8.60 4.24 -6.80
N GLN A 554 -7.93 3.24 -7.38
CA GLN A 554 -8.25 2.70 -8.70
C GLN A 554 -8.10 1.16 -8.75
N THR A 555 -9.10 0.46 -9.29
CA THR A 555 -9.10 -1.02 -9.42
C THR A 555 -9.42 -1.54 -10.82
N SER A 556 -9.84 -0.67 -11.76
CA SER A 556 -10.16 -1.08 -13.13
C SER A 556 -8.91 -1.40 -13.96
N TYR A 557 -9.09 -2.27 -14.95
CA TYR A 557 -8.11 -2.62 -15.98
C TYR A 557 -6.79 -3.15 -15.42
N HIS A 558 -6.84 -4.06 -14.43
CA HIS A 558 -5.65 -4.58 -13.75
C HIS A 558 -4.74 -3.48 -13.19
N ALA A 559 -5.34 -2.49 -12.50
CA ALA A 559 -4.62 -1.40 -11.87
C ALA A 559 -3.55 -1.88 -10.87
N LEU A 560 -3.66 -3.09 -10.28
CA LEU A 560 -2.63 -3.68 -9.42
C LEU A 560 -2.09 -2.72 -8.33
N GLN A 561 -3.00 -2.00 -7.68
CA GLN A 561 -2.70 -1.24 -6.47
C GLN A 561 -2.78 -2.16 -5.26
N THR A 562 -1.95 -1.91 -4.24
CA THR A 562 -1.99 -2.65 -2.98
C THR A 562 -3.23 -2.28 -2.15
N PRO A 563 -3.77 -3.21 -1.35
CA PRO A 563 -4.92 -2.95 -0.47
C PRO A 563 -4.58 -2.01 0.70
N TYR A 564 -3.29 -1.86 1.03
CA TYR A 564 -2.76 -0.94 2.03
C TYR A 564 -2.11 0.28 1.37
N SER A 565 -1.93 1.33 2.17
CA SER A 565 -1.12 2.52 1.84
C SER A 565 0.27 2.40 2.48
N PHE A 566 1.30 2.71 1.70
CA PHE A 566 2.69 2.75 2.15
C PHE A 566 3.22 4.19 2.13
N PHE A 567 3.91 4.58 3.20
CA PHE A 567 4.34 5.94 3.45
C PHE A 567 5.86 5.93 3.57
N GLY A 568 6.59 6.63 2.70
CA GLY A 568 7.92 7.10 3.10
C GLY A 568 7.76 8.38 3.92
N LEU A 569 8.49 8.50 5.02
CA LEU A 569 8.40 9.64 5.93
C LEU A 569 9.64 10.55 5.83
N GLY A 570 10.71 10.08 5.19
CA GLY A 570 12.03 10.69 5.27
C GLY A 570 12.63 10.57 6.66
N ARG A 571 13.63 11.41 6.93
CA ARG A 571 14.23 11.54 8.26
C ARG A 571 13.33 12.42 9.12
N THR A 572 12.78 11.87 10.20
CA THR A 572 11.86 12.55 11.12
C THR A 572 12.28 12.42 12.59
N ASN A 573 11.79 13.31 13.46
CA ASN A 573 12.12 13.43 14.88
C ASN A 573 11.39 12.41 15.79
N ASN A 574 11.36 11.14 15.39
CA ASN A 574 10.88 9.95 16.13
C ASN A 574 9.37 9.65 16.11
N TYR A 575 8.49 10.56 15.68
CA TYR A 575 7.04 10.28 15.57
C TYR A 575 6.35 11.07 14.46
N ILE A 576 5.21 10.57 14.02
CA ILE A 576 4.24 11.30 13.21
C ILE A 576 3.38 12.12 14.16
N GLU A 577 3.31 13.44 13.92
CA GLU A 577 2.68 14.38 14.85
C GLU A 577 1.17 14.15 14.90
N ASN A 578 0.50 14.26 13.74
CA ASN A 578 -0.91 13.93 13.56
C ASN A 578 -1.05 13.00 12.36
N LEU A 579 -1.86 11.96 12.49
CA LEU A 579 -2.27 11.07 11.41
C LEU A 579 -3.81 11.02 11.36
N PHE A 580 -4.37 11.72 10.40
CA PHE A 580 -5.78 11.69 10.06
C PHE A 580 -6.06 10.54 9.10
N VAL A 581 -7.09 9.76 9.41
CA VAL A 581 -7.59 8.68 8.57
C VAL A 581 -9.08 8.86 8.37
N GLY A 582 -9.50 9.10 7.13
CA GLY A 582 -10.89 9.32 6.75
C GLY A 582 -11.44 8.21 5.85
N THR A 583 -12.74 7.98 5.97
CA THR A 583 -13.54 7.09 5.10
C THR A 583 -14.80 7.83 4.65
N THR A 584 -15.65 7.20 3.83
CA THR A 584 -16.95 7.79 3.43
C THR A 584 -18.07 7.63 4.43
N LEU A 585 -17.75 7.17 5.64
CA LEU A 585 -18.70 7.01 6.73
C LEU A 585 -19.59 8.26 6.89
N HIS A 586 -20.91 8.09 6.79
CA HIS A 586 -21.87 9.18 7.00
C HIS A 586 -22.12 9.44 8.50
N ALA A 587 -21.05 9.79 9.21
CA ALA A 587 -21.09 10.23 10.60
C ALA A 587 -20.76 11.74 10.71
N PRO A 588 -21.07 12.39 11.86
CA PRO A 588 -20.60 13.75 12.13
C PRO A 588 -19.09 13.89 11.94
N GLU A 589 -18.31 12.93 12.45
CA GLU A 589 -16.88 12.78 12.21
C GLU A 589 -16.65 11.51 11.36
N HIS A 590 -16.27 11.70 10.10
CA HIS A 590 -15.96 10.61 9.15
C HIS A 590 -14.46 10.24 9.14
N TYR A 591 -13.69 10.80 10.08
CA TYR A 591 -12.26 10.57 10.22
C TYR A 591 -11.86 10.42 11.69
N ILE A 592 -10.68 9.84 11.92
CA ILE A 592 -10.00 9.81 13.22
C ILE A 592 -8.64 10.51 13.11
N ASN A 593 -8.25 11.28 14.12
CA ASN A 593 -6.88 11.77 14.29
C ASN A 593 -6.12 10.94 15.33
N MET A 594 -4.91 10.50 14.98
CA MET A 594 -3.98 9.81 15.88
C MET A 594 -2.74 10.65 16.08
N GLU A 595 -2.48 11.05 17.32
CA GLU A 595 -1.29 11.80 17.69
C GLU A 595 -0.14 10.86 18.09
N GLY A 596 1.09 11.20 17.71
CA GLY A 596 2.29 10.50 18.17
C GLY A 596 2.46 9.08 17.63
N VAL A 597 2.09 8.84 16.37
CA VAL A 597 2.22 7.51 15.76
C VAL A 597 3.69 7.16 15.54
N ILE A 598 4.08 5.95 15.95
CA ILE A 598 5.46 5.46 15.90
C ILE A 598 5.80 5.06 14.46
N PRO A 599 6.89 5.58 13.85
CA PRO A 599 7.34 5.18 12.52
C PRO A 599 7.85 3.72 12.50
N ASN A 600 8.10 3.18 11.31
CA ASN A 600 8.50 1.79 11.07
C ASN A 600 7.52 0.79 11.69
N SER A 601 6.23 1.10 11.58
CA SER A 601 5.15 0.31 12.13
C SER A 601 4.05 0.11 11.10
N ARG A 602 3.18 -0.85 11.39
CA ARG A 602 1.96 -1.08 10.64
C ARG A 602 0.75 -0.67 11.47
N VAL A 603 -0.18 0.06 10.87
CA VAL A 603 -1.41 0.53 11.51
C VAL A 603 -2.62 -0.04 10.80
N VAL A 604 -3.49 -0.71 11.53
CA VAL A 604 -4.81 -1.15 11.04
C VAL A 604 -5.87 -0.25 11.65
N ILE A 605 -6.68 0.39 10.80
CA ILE A 605 -7.75 1.30 11.20
C ILE A 605 -9.09 0.62 10.92
N LEU A 606 -9.93 0.55 11.95
CA LEU A 606 -11.26 -0.04 11.88
C LEU A 606 -12.29 1.07 12.15
N PRO A 607 -13.03 1.50 11.12
CA PRO A 607 -14.16 2.38 11.35
C PRO A 607 -15.26 1.67 12.16
N PRO A 608 -16.17 2.44 12.79
CA PRO A 608 -17.36 1.88 13.44
C PRO A 608 -18.13 0.92 12.53
N ALA A 609 -18.61 -0.19 13.10
CA ALA A 609 -19.47 -1.12 12.38
C ALA A 609 -20.83 -0.47 12.01
N ASP A 610 -21.53 -1.11 11.07
CA ASP A 610 -22.88 -0.72 10.60
C ASP A 610 -22.98 0.75 10.14
N GLY A 611 -21.97 1.28 9.46
CA GLY A 611 -21.98 2.67 9.01
C GLY A 611 -22.12 3.69 10.16
N GLY A 612 -21.76 3.31 11.39
CA GLY A 612 -21.84 4.18 12.56
C GLY A 612 -23.24 4.34 13.16
N GLU A 613 -24.27 3.68 12.62
CA GLU A 613 -25.66 3.77 13.12
C GLU A 613 -25.79 3.33 14.59
N SER A 614 -24.98 2.35 14.99
CA SER A 614 -24.94 1.81 16.36
C SER A 614 -24.16 2.69 17.35
N GLY A 615 -23.64 3.86 16.94
CA GLY A 615 -22.84 4.74 17.79
C GLY A 615 -21.46 4.17 18.15
N GLY A 616 -20.91 3.28 17.31
CA GLY A 616 -19.61 2.65 17.50
C GLY A 616 -18.45 3.66 17.47
N THR A 617 -17.30 3.26 18.03
CA THR A 617 -16.07 4.08 18.04
C THR A 617 -15.04 3.49 17.09
N TRP A 618 -14.23 4.37 16.49
CA TRP A 618 -13.08 3.97 15.68
C TRP A 618 -12.08 3.18 16.53
N LYS A 619 -11.56 2.07 15.98
CA LYS A 619 -10.51 1.26 16.60
C LYS A 619 -9.25 1.31 15.75
N ARG A 620 -8.11 1.16 16.43
CA ARG A 620 -6.79 1.16 15.79
C ARG A 620 -5.92 0.11 16.45
N GLU A 621 -5.16 -0.61 15.63
CA GLU A 621 -4.17 -1.59 16.06
C GLU A 621 -2.82 -1.20 15.48
N LEU A 622 -1.81 -1.13 16.35
CA LEU A 622 -0.44 -0.77 15.99
C LEU A 622 0.45 -1.99 16.15
N PHE A 623 1.02 -2.45 15.05
CA PHE A 623 1.97 -3.55 15.01
C PHE A 623 3.38 -2.98 14.86
N LEU A 624 4.21 -3.23 15.88
CA LEU A 624 5.60 -2.81 15.87
C LEU A 624 6.46 -3.91 15.26
N ARG A 625 7.30 -3.53 14.30
CA ARG A 625 8.31 -4.43 13.79
C ARG A 625 9.48 -4.49 14.79
N PRO A 626 9.83 -5.66 15.33
CA PRO A 626 11.02 -5.77 16.16
C PRO A 626 12.26 -5.50 15.29
N GLY A 627 13.09 -4.53 15.69
CA GLY A 627 14.30 -4.20 14.94
C GLY A 627 15.35 -5.32 15.03
N ASP A 628 16.11 -5.51 13.95
CA ASP A 628 17.24 -6.46 13.84
C ASP A 628 18.25 -6.35 15.01
N TRP A 629 18.35 -5.18 15.63
CA TRP A 629 19.26 -4.88 16.72
C TRP A 629 18.76 -5.30 18.11
N ILE A 630 17.46 -5.56 18.29
CA ILE A 630 16.87 -5.90 19.59
C ILE A 630 17.59 -7.09 20.25
N PRO A 631 17.89 -8.18 19.54
CA PRO A 631 18.61 -9.29 20.16
C PRO A 631 20.03 -8.92 20.58
N TRP A 632 20.74 -8.12 19.79
CA TRP A 632 22.09 -7.65 20.11
C TRP A 632 22.12 -6.76 21.35
N VAL A 633 21.15 -5.86 21.47
CA VAL A 633 20.96 -5.04 22.67
C VAL A 633 20.60 -5.93 23.85
N THR A 634 19.73 -6.93 23.67
CA THR A 634 19.36 -7.88 24.72
C THR A 634 20.58 -8.65 25.22
N VAL A 635 21.40 -9.20 24.32
CA VAL A 635 22.65 -9.90 24.67
C VAL A 635 23.60 -8.96 25.43
N THR A 636 23.76 -7.73 24.94
CA THR A 636 24.63 -6.73 25.58
C THR A 636 24.14 -6.37 26.98
N CYS A 637 22.83 -6.15 27.15
CA CYS A 637 22.21 -5.88 28.44
C CYS A 637 22.36 -7.07 29.40
N VAL A 638 22.15 -8.31 28.94
CA VAL A 638 22.31 -9.52 29.76
C VAL A 638 23.76 -9.67 30.23
N ILE A 639 24.73 -9.51 29.33
CA ILE A 639 26.15 -9.54 29.69
C ILE A 639 26.47 -8.45 30.71
N GLY A 640 25.99 -7.23 30.48
CA GLY A 640 26.14 -6.11 31.42
C GLY A 640 25.56 -6.42 32.80
N MET A 641 24.35 -6.99 32.87
CA MET A 641 23.72 -7.40 34.13
C MET A 641 24.53 -8.48 34.85
N VAL A 642 25.06 -9.48 34.14
CA VAL A 642 25.90 -10.54 34.73
C VAL A 642 27.20 -9.96 35.30
N ILE A 643 27.85 -9.05 34.59
CA ILE A 643 29.08 -8.38 35.08
C ILE A 643 28.78 -7.59 36.35
N LEU A 644 27.70 -6.80 36.36
CA LEU A 644 27.28 -6.04 37.54
C LEU A 644 26.95 -6.98 38.71
N ALA A 645 26.25 -8.08 38.47
CA ALA A 645 25.95 -9.07 39.50
C ALA A 645 27.23 -9.70 40.09
N ILE A 646 28.23 -10.01 39.26
CA ILE A 646 29.53 -10.51 39.72
C ILE A 646 30.25 -9.47 40.59
N ILE A 647 30.28 -8.20 40.16
CA ILE A 647 30.90 -7.11 40.92
C ILE A 647 30.22 -6.96 42.29
N VAL A 648 28.89 -6.90 42.32
CA VAL A 648 28.10 -6.81 43.56
C VAL A 648 28.37 -8.01 44.46
N PHE A 649 28.41 -9.22 43.89
CA PHE A 649 28.70 -10.44 44.65
C PHE A 649 30.11 -10.42 45.27
N VAL A 650 31.13 -10.00 44.51
CA VAL A 650 32.51 -9.89 45.02
C VAL A 650 32.60 -8.83 46.12
N LEU A 651 31.99 -7.67 45.93
CA LEU A 651 31.94 -6.62 46.95
C LEU A 651 31.24 -7.11 48.22
N HIS A 652 30.12 -7.82 48.08
CA HIS A 652 29.39 -8.39 49.21
C HIS A 652 30.21 -9.45 49.97
N LEU A 653 30.98 -10.29 49.25
CA LEU A 653 31.90 -11.24 49.89
C LEU A 653 33.04 -10.54 50.63
N ASN A 654 33.57 -9.44 50.09
CA ASN A 654 34.60 -8.65 50.76
C ASN A 654 34.07 -7.95 52.01
N GLU A 655 32.90 -7.33 51.93
CA GLU A 655 32.21 -6.70 53.06
C GLU A 655 31.94 -7.73 54.17
N LYS A 656 31.38 -8.90 53.81
CA LYS A 656 31.14 -9.98 54.76
C LYS A 656 32.43 -10.47 55.44
N ARG A 657 33.55 -10.48 54.71
CA ARG A 657 34.87 -10.87 55.25
C ARG A 657 35.41 -9.81 56.22
N GLU A 658 35.21 -8.53 55.95
CA GLU A 658 35.58 -7.44 56.86
C GLU A 658 34.72 -7.46 58.14
N ASP A 659 33.42 -7.65 58.02
CA ASP A 659 32.50 -7.80 59.17
C ASP A 659 32.88 -8.97 60.08
N GLU A 660 33.26 -10.12 59.49
CA GLU A 660 33.73 -11.27 60.27
C GLU A 660 35.05 -10.97 61.00
N LEU A 661 35.96 -10.20 60.40
CA LEU A 661 37.21 -9.77 61.03
C LEU A 661 36.94 -8.79 62.18
N GLU A 662 36.03 -7.84 62.01
CA GLU A 662 35.62 -6.92 63.08
C GLU A 662 34.94 -7.64 64.24
N ARG A 663 34.01 -8.57 63.97
CA ARG A 663 33.39 -9.40 65.02
C ARG A 663 34.43 -10.19 65.81
N ARG A 664 35.44 -10.76 65.15
CA ARG A 664 36.54 -11.45 65.83
C ARG A 664 37.34 -10.49 66.71
N ARG A 665 37.69 -9.29 66.21
CA ARG A 665 38.40 -8.27 67.01
C ARG A 665 37.61 -7.86 68.26
N ILE A 666 36.30 -7.62 68.12
CA ILE A 666 35.42 -7.28 69.24
C ILE A 666 35.34 -8.45 70.24
N SER A 667 35.21 -9.69 69.78
CA SER A 667 35.20 -10.86 70.68
C SER A 667 36.52 -11.06 71.44
N HIS A 668 37.66 -10.73 70.80
CA HIS A 668 38.96 -10.74 71.47
C HIS A 668 39.08 -9.61 72.51
N HIS A 669 38.49 -8.44 72.25
CA HIS A 669 38.49 -7.33 73.20
C HIS A 669 37.66 -7.67 74.46
N ILE A 670 36.48 -8.27 74.28
CA ILE A 670 35.60 -8.69 75.40
C ILE A 670 36.26 -9.78 76.26
N ASN A 671 37.02 -10.70 75.67
CA ASN A 671 37.75 -11.72 76.44
C ASN A 671 38.94 -11.15 77.24
N PHE A 672 39.49 -9.98 76.85
CA PHE A 672 40.54 -9.32 77.61
C PHE A 672 40.00 -8.45 78.75
N ASP A 673 38.78 -7.89 78.63
CA ASP A 673 38.10 -7.19 79.72
C ASP A 673 37.49 -8.13 80.78
N ALA A 674 37.39 -9.43 80.49
CA ALA A 674 36.85 -10.46 81.39
C ALA A 674 37.92 -11.23 82.19
N LEU A 675 39.20 -10.91 82.01
CA LEU A 675 40.36 -11.39 82.79
C LEU A 675 40.87 -10.26 83.69
#